data_AF-A0A7Y1UR50-F1
#
_entry.id   AF-A0A7Y1UR50-F1
#
_cell.length_a   1.000
_cell.length_b   1.000
_cell.length_c   1.000
_cell.angle_alpha   90.00
_cell.angle_beta   90.00
_cell.angle_gamma   90.00
#
_symmetry.space_group_name_H-M   'P 1'
#
loop_
_entity.id
_entity.type
_entity.pdbx_description
1 polymer ?
#
loop_
_entity_poly.entity_id
_entity_poly.type
_entity_poly.pdbx_seq_one_letter_code
_entity_poly.pdbx_strand_id
1 'polypeptide(L)'
;DRFRGPRRIAWLSGVAMVALVWIIGVTGYWLIWDERVEVLNGALTRVLQSSTVGLDFLLDFVLTDAAGTGWPFLLLLFFLHVGISIGVAVLIWVHVKRLARPLWLPPSFWVAVVGGSLIIMSLVWPVGMLAAADRASVPESIPIDPFFLFLLPGSIRWNPGLLWGGALLFAVAAMFLPWFLRRRPAPAIEVDADRCTGCRLCVADCPYDALHLIDPEDAPHPHLAVVTADKCVGCGICVGSCPVNALAFPGHPADALWEETGRVAATGAVIVFTCERHDAHSKAGRGDSAVIPVPCVGMVPPALIGSALDSGAAAAHVVGCPPGDCANREGPAMLAARLNRERRPRLPRRYREAPISTDWVSPIRLTQAIGDPGQARDATLAPSMAGPTWRPALPLLTLVALTAVLTVLVTGFRFDPGGSDEAVLEVSLDHRAGVPLFGFEPFAAEPTGARPRLTIESDGAVLFDESLTVGRADQAGTALFLERFGLEPGPHRIRITLADAPDQPFVLFEDTVSVARGEALILNYRDVSLVDPADAGRSLFNTTALGTSAGCRICHSLDPGRDLVGPSLAGVGSRAAITVDGLSAEEYLRQSIVDPDAYVVPGYPAGQMLAGLDEALSPADLDSLIAFMLTLEEPG
;
A
#
# COMPACT_ATOMS: atom_id res chain seq x y z
N ASP A 1 -14.82 -21.24 -6.20
CA ASP A 1 -14.40 -21.89 -4.95
C ASP A 1 -12.92 -21.60 -4.58
N ARG A 2 -12.42 -20.39 -4.85
CA ARG A 2 -10.99 -20.07 -4.70
C ARG A 2 -10.64 -19.38 -3.36
N PHE A 3 -11.61 -19.16 -2.48
CA PHE A 3 -11.46 -18.29 -1.30
C PHE A 3 -11.88 -18.92 0.04
N ARG A 4 -12.28 -20.20 0.07
CA ARG A 4 -12.84 -20.87 1.26
C ARG A 4 -11.97 -22.00 1.78
N GLY A 5 -12.30 -22.49 2.98
CA GLY A 5 -11.66 -23.67 3.58
C GLY A 5 -10.15 -23.50 3.75
N PRO A 6 -9.33 -24.48 3.35
CA PRO A 6 -7.86 -24.38 3.38
C PRO A 6 -7.28 -23.17 2.63
N ARG A 7 -8.03 -22.60 1.68
CA ARG A 7 -7.61 -21.45 0.86
C ARG A 7 -7.89 -20.09 1.53
N ARG A 8 -8.47 -20.06 2.74
CA ARG A 8 -8.77 -18.82 3.47
C ARG A 8 -7.54 -17.94 3.70
N ILE A 9 -6.38 -18.54 3.96
CA ILE A 9 -5.13 -17.78 4.17
C ILE A 9 -4.68 -17.08 2.89
N ALA A 10 -4.81 -17.76 1.74
CA ALA A 10 -4.53 -17.14 0.44
C ALA A 10 -5.53 -16.00 0.16
N TRP A 11 -6.81 -16.15 0.53
CA TRP A 11 -7.78 -15.06 0.39
C TRP A 11 -7.44 -13.86 1.27
N LEU A 12 -7.23 -14.07 2.58
CA LEU A 12 -6.90 -13.00 3.53
C LEU A 12 -5.64 -12.24 3.10
N SER A 13 -4.55 -12.96 2.80
CA SER A 13 -3.32 -12.34 2.28
C SER A 13 -3.55 -11.62 0.96
N GLY A 14 -4.37 -12.16 0.06
CA GLY A 14 -4.73 -11.53 -1.21
C GLY A 14 -5.44 -10.19 -1.04
N VAL A 15 -6.49 -10.16 -0.21
CA VAL A 15 -7.25 -8.92 0.07
C VAL A 15 -6.36 -7.89 0.78
N ALA A 16 -5.55 -8.32 1.75
CA ALA A 16 -4.60 -7.44 2.44
C ALA A 16 -3.58 -6.83 1.46
N MET A 17 -2.99 -7.63 0.56
CA MET A 17 -2.05 -7.13 -0.45
C MET A 17 -2.69 -6.10 -1.38
N VAL A 18 -3.95 -6.29 -1.80
CA VAL A 18 -4.66 -5.30 -2.64
C VAL A 18 -4.77 -3.96 -1.93
N ALA A 19 -5.16 -3.96 -0.65
CA ALA A 19 -5.24 -2.74 0.15
C ALA A 19 -3.87 -2.08 0.31
N LEU A 20 -2.83 -2.86 0.63
CA LEU A 20 -1.47 -2.33 0.80
C LEU A 20 -0.88 -1.78 -0.50
N VAL A 21 -1.09 -2.44 -1.64
CA VAL A 21 -0.63 -1.95 -2.96
C VAL A 21 -1.31 -0.63 -3.31
N TRP A 22 -2.59 -0.47 -2.97
CA TRP A 22 -3.26 0.82 -3.13
C TRP A 22 -2.62 1.91 -2.27
N ILE A 23 -2.32 1.63 -0.99
CA ILE A 23 -1.61 2.57 -0.09
C ILE A 23 -0.21 2.92 -0.62
N ILE A 24 0.54 1.92 -1.13
CA ILE A 24 1.85 2.15 -1.77
C ILE A 24 1.69 3.13 -2.93
N GLY A 25 0.68 2.96 -3.79
CA GLY A 25 0.46 3.89 -4.90
C GLY A 25 0.12 5.31 -4.44
N VAL A 26 -0.76 5.47 -3.45
CA VAL A 26 -1.10 6.80 -2.89
C VAL A 26 0.13 7.47 -2.28
N THR A 27 0.87 6.75 -1.43
CA THR A 27 2.11 7.27 -0.82
C THR A 27 3.20 7.56 -1.87
N GLY A 28 3.22 6.80 -2.97
CA GLY A 28 4.11 7.06 -4.11
C GLY A 28 3.83 8.39 -4.79
N TYR A 29 2.55 8.74 -4.99
CA TYR A 29 2.17 10.09 -5.48
C TYR A 29 2.56 11.18 -4.48
N TRP A 30 2.48 10.90 -3.19
CA TRP A 30 2.91 11.83 -2.14
C TRP A 30 4.41 12.15 -2.19
N LEU A 31 5.24 11.17 -2.54
CA LEU A 31 6.71 11.33 -2.63
C LEU A 31 7.18 12.16 -3.82
N ILE A 32 6.31 12.44 -4.81
CA ILE A 32 6.66 13.26 -5.99
C ILE A 32 6.78 14.75 -5.60
N TRP A 33 6.04 15.19 -4.59
CA TRP A 33 6.04 16.58 -4.11
C TRP A 33 5.64 17.62 -5.16
N ASP A 34 4.61 17.29 -5.95
CA ASP A 34 3.97 18.18 -6.94
C ASP A 34 2.59 18.67 -6.49
N GLU A 35 1.89 19.45 -7.31
CA GLU A 35 0.53 19.97 -7.03
C GLU A 35 -0.48 18.93 -6.49
N ARG A 36 -0.33 17.63 -6.78
CA ARG A 36 -1.22 16.58 -6.23
C ARG A 36 -1.06 16.44 -4.73
N VAL A 37 0.14 16.71 -4.22
CA VAL A 37 0.46 16.65 -2.80
C VAL A 37 -0.35 17.66 -2.01
N GLU A 38 -0.59 18.87 -2.55
CA GLU A 38 -1.43 19.86 -1.89
C GLU A 38 -2.87 19.36 -1.72
N VAL A 39 -3.40 18.71 -2.76
CA VAL A 39 -4.74 18.12 -2.74
C VAL A 39 -4.81 16.90 -1.80
N LEU A 40 -3.77 16.07 -1.77
CA LEU A 40 -3.64 14.93 -0.85
C LEU A 40 -3.50 15.38 0.61
N ASN A 41 -2.73 16.45 0.87
CA ASN A 41 -2.60 17.07 2.17
C ASN A 41 -3.96 17.63 2.61
N GLY A 42 -4.69 18.33 1.74
CA GLY A 42 -6.05 18.78 2.03
C GLY A 42 -7.05 17.64 2.30
N ALA A 43 -6.85 16.46 1.69
CA ALA A 43 -7.60 15.26 2.02
C ALA A 43 -7.22 14.67 3.38
N LEU A 44 -5.92 14.62 3.69
CA LEU A 44 -5.40 14.15 4.97
C LEU A 44 -5.86 15.05 6.13
N THR A 45 -5.74 16.37 5.97
CA THR A 45 -6.14 17.38 6.94
C THR A 45 -7.60 17.20 7.34
N ARG A 46 -8.52 17.07 6.38
CA ARG A 46 -9.95 16.88 6.69
C ARG A 46 -10.28 15.57 7.39
N VAL A 47 -9.46 14.54 7.23
CA VAL A 47 -9.62 13.28 7.98
C VAL A 47 -9.11 13.46 9.41
N LEU A 48 -7.94 14.09 9.58
CA LEU A 48 -7.23 14.14 10.85
C LEU A 48 -7.68 15.28 11.78
N GLN A 49 -8.16 16.40 11.25
CA GLN A 49 -8.58 17.59 12.01
C GLN A 49 -9.72 17.32 13.01
N SER A 50 -10.47 16.23 12.81
CA SER A 50 -11.57 15.83 13.71
C SER A 50 -11.12 15.22 15.03
N SER A 51 -9.82 15.01 15.23
CA SER A 51 -9.24 14.38 16.43
C SER A 51 -8.03 15.16 16.93
N THR A 52 -7.84 15.23 18.25
CA THR A 52 -6.68 15.90 18.85
C THR A 52 -5.35 15.28 18.43
N VAL A 53 -5.26 13.95 18.39
CA VAL A 53 -4.08 13.21 17.92
C VAL A 53 -3.78 13.49 16.44
N GLY A 54 -4.82 13.58 15.61
CA GLY A 54 -4.66 13.90 14.20
C GLY A 54 -4.21 15.35 13.98
N LEU A 55 -4.78 16.30 14.73
CA LEU A 55 -4.40 17.71 14.68
C LEU A 55 -2.95 17.94 15.15
N ASP A 56 -2.54 17.27 16.22
CA ASP A 56 -1.16 17.25 16.72
C ASP A 56 -0.18 16.75 15.63
N PHE A 57 -0.52 15.64 14.97
CA PHE A 57 0.25 15.13 13.83
C PHE A 57 0.33 16.13 12.67
N LEU A 58 -0.78 16.80 12.32
CA LEU A 58 -0.80 17.79 11.24
C LEU A 58 0.11 18.97 11.54
N LEU A 59 0.06 19.52 12.75
CA LEU A 59 0.90 20.66 13.13
C LEU A 59 2.38 20.28 13.16
N ASP A 60 2.72 19.09 13.67
CA ASP A 60 4.12 18.65 13.80
C ASP A 60 4.78 18.20 12.50
N PHE A 61 4.05 17.48 11.65
CA PHE A 61 4.64 16.86 10.47
C PHE A 61 4.20 17.51 9.17
N VAL A 62 3.02 18.14 9.13
CA VAL A 62 2.48 18.69 7.88
C VAL A 62 2.65 20.22 7.81
N LEU A 63 2.45 20.97 8.90
CA LEU A 63 2.24 22.42 8.83
C LEU A 63 3.35 23.34 9.38
N THR A 64 4.07 22.97 10.45
CA THR A 64 5.12 23.84 11.06
C THR A 64 6.35 24.07 10.16
N ASP A 65 7.17 25.11 10.37
CA ASP A 65 8.35 25.40 9.52
C ASP A 65 9.43 24.28 9.47
N ALA A 66 9.49 23.42 10.48
CA ALA A 66 10.26 22.17 10.41
C ALA A 66 9.66 21.20 9.36
N ALA A 67 8.33 21.20 9.23
CA ALA A 67 7.55 20.62 8.13
C ALA A 67 7.42 21.52 6.89
N GLY A 68 7.84 22.79 6.96
CA GLY A 68 7.88 23.77 5.87
C GLY A 68 8.95 23.47 4.82
N THR A 69 9.91 22.60 5.14
CA THR A 69 10.79 21.97 4.14
C THR A 69 10.24 20.64 3.62
N GLY A 70 9.08 20.19 4.10
CA GLY A 70 8.48 18.89 3.79
C GLY A 70 9.29 17.67 4.23
N TRP A 71 10.53 17.85 4.70
CA TRP A 71 11.51 16.77 4.79
C TRP A 71 11.19 15.71 5.84
N PRO A 72 10.80 16.03 7.09
CA PRO A 72 10.45 15.01 8.07
C PRO A 72 9.24 14.15 7.63
N PHE A 73 8.22 14.79 7.06
CA PHE A 73 7.04 14.10 6.53
C PHE A 73 7.36 13.28 5.28
N LEU A 74 8.18 13.81 4.37
CA LEU A 74 8.67 13.08 3.21
C LEU A 74 9.49 11.84 3.63
N LEU A 75 10.33 11.97 4.66
CA LEU A 75 11.12 10.86 5.21
C LEU A 75 10.21 9.80 5.85
N LEU A 76 9.21 10.23 6.64
CA LEU A 76 8.19 9.34 7.20
C LEU A 76 7.44 8.60 6.08
N LEU A 77 6.98 9.31 5.06
CA LEU A 77 6.32 8.74 3.89
C LEU A 77 7.22 7.77 3.15
N PHE A 78 8.51 8.08 3.00
CA PHE A 78 9.48 7.21 2.35
C PHE A 78 9.62 5.88 3.12
N PHE A 79 9.82 5.94 4.44
CA PHE A 79 9.90 4.74 5.27
C PHE A 79 8.60 3.95 5.27
N LEU A 80 7.46 4.62 5.31
CA LEU A 80 6.14 3.99 5.21
C LEU A 80 5.97 3.28 3.86
N HIS A 81 6.30 3.95 2.76
CA HIS A 81 6.18 3.42 1.40
C HIS A 81 7.07 2.18 1.20
N VAL A 82 8.35 2.26 1.59
CA VAL A 82 9.29 1.13 1.51
C VAL A 82 8.89 0.01 2.47
N GLY A 83 8.51 0.34 3.70
CA GLY A 83 8.10 -0.63 4.72
C GLY A 83 6.88 -1.43 4.31
N ILE A 84 5.85 -0.77 3.78
CA ILE A 84 4.65 -1.45 3.26
C ILE A 84 4.99 -2.33 2.05
N SER A 85 5.90 -1.88 1.17
CA SER A 85 6.37 -2.66 0.02
C SER A 85 7.05 -3.97 0.44
N ILE A 86 7.89 -3.94 1.47
CA ILE A 86 8.48 -5.15 2.08
C ILE A 86 7.39 -6.03 2.69
N GLY A 87 6.41 -5.43 3.36
CA GLY A 87 5.24 -6.13 3.89
C GLY A 87 4.45 -6.90 2.83
N VAL A 88 4.25 -6.31 1.65
CA VAL A 88 3.62 -6.98 0.50
C VAL A 88 4.44 -8.19 0.06
N ALA A 89 5.77 -8.10 -0.02
CA ALA A 89 6.62 -9.24 -0.38
C ALA A 89 6.47 -10.41 0.63
N VAL A 90 6.40 -10.12 1.93
CA VAL A 90 6.13 -11.12 2.98
C VAL A 90 4.74 -11.74 2.81
N LEU A 91 3.73 -10.93 2.49
CA LEU A 91 2.37 -11.42 2.25
C LEU A 91 2.27 -12.30 1.00
N ILE A 92 3.05 -12.04 -0.06
CA ILE A 92 3.13 -12.93 -1.22
C ILE A 92 3.65 -14.30 -0.79
N TRP A 93 4.68 -14.35 0.05
CA TRP A 93 5.15 -15.62 0.63
C TRP A 93 4.05 -16.31 1.45
N VAL A 94 3.34 -15.58 2.33
CA VAL A 94 2.19 -16.14 3.08
C VAL A 94 1.08 -16.64 2.15
N HIS A 95 0.84 -15.95 1.04
CA HIS A 95 -0.18 -16.28 0.05
C HIS A 95 0.08 -17.63 -0.60
N VAL A 96 1.35 -17.96 -0.83
CA VAL A 96 1.75 -19.16 -1.57
C VAL A 96 2.36 -20.27 -0.71
N LYS A 97 2.72 -20.02 0.56
CA LYS A 97 3.44 -20.99 1.43
C LYS A 97 2.74 -22.33 1.64
N ARG A 98 1.42 -22.40 1.40
CA ARG A 98 0.61 -23.63 1.54
C ARG A 98 0.57 -24.46 0.25
N LEU A 99 1.41 -24.14 -0.73
CA LEU A 99 1.48 -24.83 -2.01
C LEU A 99 2.83 -25.55 -2.10
N ALA A 100 2.81 -26.81 -2.52
CA ALA A 100 4.04 -27.57 -2.72
C ALA A 100 4.86 -27.02 -3.90
N ARG A 101 4.16 -26.51 -4.92
CA ARG A 101 4.74 -26.01 -6.18
C ARG A 101 4.01 -24.74 -6.64
N PRO A 102 4.26 -23.58 -6.00
CA PRO A 102 3.70 -22.32 -6.44
C PRO A 102 4.37 -21.84 -7.73
N LEU A 103 3.56 -21.38 -8.68
CA LEU A 103 4.04 -20.66 -9.85
C LEU A 103 4.10 -19.18 -9.47
N TRP A 104 5.32 -18.65 -9.32
CA TRP A 104 5.56 -17.25 -8.94
C TRP A 104 5.43 -16.31 -10.12
N LEU A 105 5.88 -16.75 -11.30
CA LEU A 105 5.83 -15.98 -12.53
C LEU A 105 4.87 -16.62 -13.52
N PRO A 106 4.11 -15.81 -14.27
CA PRO A 106 3.36 -16.31 -15.42
C PRO A 106 4.34 -16.81 -16.51
N PRO A 107 3.85 -17.53 -17.53
CA PRO A 107 4.68 -17.94 -18.66
C PRO A 107 5.46 -16.77 -19.29
N SER A 108 6.70 -17.02 -19.71
CA SER A 108 7.64 -15.99 -20.20
C SER A 108 7.09 -15.15 -21.36
N PHE A 109 6.28 -15.76 -22.24
CA PHE A 109 5.56 -15.05 -23.29
C PHE A 109 4.70 -13.90 -22.73
N TRP A 110 3.93 -14.17 -21.67
CA TRP A 110 3.08 -13.15 -21.05
C TRP A 110 3.88 -12.10 -20.31
N VAL A 111 4.99 -12.49 -19.67
CA VAL A 111 5.93 -11.53 -19.08
C VAL A 111 6.48 -10.59 -20.14
N ALA A 112 6.90 -11.11 -21.29
CA ALA A 112 7.43 -10.30 -22.40
C ALA A 112 6.37 -9.40 -23.02
N VAL A 113 5.14 -9.92 -23.24
CA VAL A 113 4.03 -9.14 -23.80
C VAL A 113 3.61 -8.01 -22.85
N VAL A 114 3.35 -8.31 -21.58
CA VAL A 114 2.91 -7.30 -20.61
C VAL A 114 4.04 -6.31 -20.32
N GLY A 115 5.25 -6.79 -20.05
CA GLY A 115 6.41 -5.94 -19.79
C GLY A 115 6.74 -5.04 -20.99
N GLY A 116 6.76 -5.61 -22.20
CA GLY A 116 6.95 -4.84 -23.44
C GLY A 116 5.87 -3.79 -23.65
N SER A 117 4.61 -4.13 -23.40
CA SER A 117 3.50 -3.16 -23.52
C SER A 117 3.61 -2.00 -22.53
N LEU A 118 4.03 -2.27 -21.29
CA LEU A 118 4.23 -1.23 -20.27
C LEU A 118 5.42 -0.33 -20.61
N ILE A 119 6.52 -0.91 -21.12
CA ILE A 119 7.68 -0.13 -21.58
C ILE A 119 7.29 0.77 -22.75
N ILE A 120 6.60 0.23 -23.76
CA ILE A 120 6.12 1.03 -24.91
C ILE A 120 5.20 2.14 -24.43
N MET A 121 4.24 1.83 -23.55
CA MET A 121 3.33 2.83 -23.00
C MET A 121 4.09 3.94 -22.25
N SER A 122 5.07 3.58 -21.42
CA SER A 122 5.90 4.54 -20.68
C SER A 122 6.75 5.43 -21.60
N LEU A 123 7.16 4.93 -22.77
CA LEU A 123 7.96 5.69 -23.73
C LEU A 123 7.09 6.60 -24.61
N VAL A 124 5.87 6.18 -24.95
CA VAL A 124 4.96 6.94 -25.84
C VAL A 124 4.14 7.98 -25.07
N TRP A 125 3.70 7.65 -23.85
CA TRP A 125 2.93 8.53 -22.97
C TRP A 125 3.58 8.61 -21.57
N PRO A 126 4.74 9.28 -21.44
CA PRO A 126 5.32 9.52 -20.13
C PRO A 126 4.39 10.42 -19.31
N VAL A 127 4.10 10.02 -18.08
CA VAL A 127 3.42 10.89 -17.11
C VAL A 127 4.47 11.89 -16.60
N GLY A 128 4.27 13.16 -16.95
CA GLY A 128 5.14 14.24 -16.48
C GLY A 128 4.91 14.58 -15.00
N MET A 129 5.90 15.22 -14.39
CA MET A 129 5.73 15.89 -13.10
C MET A 129 4.92 17.17 -13.30
N LEU A 130 4.00 17.49 -12.38
CA LEU A 130 3.32 18.78 -12.35
C LEU A 130 4.26 19.86 -11.78
N ALA A 131 3.75 21.08 -11.61
CA ALA A 131 4.50 22.10 -10.88
C ALA A 131 4.80 21.63 -9.46
N ALA A 132 5.91 22.13 -8.90
CA ALA A 132 6.28 21.84 -7.53
C ALA A 132 5.14 22.27 -6.59
N ALA A 133 4.93 21.48 -5.53
CA ALA A 133 3.93 21.79 -4.51
C ALA A 133 4.22 23.18 -3.89
N ASP A 134 3.23 24.08 -3.98
CA ASP A 134 3.27 25.42 -3.39
C ASP A 134 1.99 25.62 -2.58
N ARG A 135 2.15 25.74 -1.26
CA ARG A 135 1.04 25.89 -0.30
C ARG A 135 0.31 27.22 -0.45
N ALA A 136 0.99 28.24 -0.96
CA ALA A 136 0.38 29.55 -1.22
C ALA A 136 -0.51 29.52 -2.46
N SER A 137 -0.53 28.42 -3.22
CA SER A 137 -1.33 28.24 -4.42
C SER A 137 -2.29 27.05 -4.29
N VAL A 138 -3.52 27.24 -4.78
CA VAL A 138 -4.52 26.18 -4.89
C VAL A 138 -4.62 25.80 -6.37
N PRO A 139 -4.25 24.55 -6.74
CA PRO A 139 -4.24 24.15 -8.14
C PRO A 139 -5.65 24.17 -8.72
N GLU A 140 -5.82 24.81 -9.88
CA GLU A 140 -7.12 24.93 -10.56
C GLU A 140 -7.73 23.57 -10.89
N SER A 141 -6.88 22.66 -11.38
CA SER A 141 -7.25 21.27 -11.58
C SER A 141 -6.03 20.38 -11.65
N ILE A 142 -6.14 19.19 -11.08
CA ILE A 142 -5.09 18.17 -11.14
C ILE A 142 -5.57 16.97 -11.97
N PRO A 143 -4.71 16.37 -12.81
CA PRO A 143 -5.02 15.07 -13.38
C PRO A 143 -5.21 14.05 -12.23
N ILE A 144 -6.10 13.07 -12.36
CA ILE A 144 -6.29 12.02 -11.34
C ILE A 144 -5.93 10.65 -11.91
N ASP A 145 -5.09 9.93 -11.18
CA ASP A 145 -4.88 8.52 -11.45
C ASP A 145 -6.11 7.70 -11.00
N PRO A 146 -6.80 6.99 -11.90
CA PRO A 146 -8.03 6.27 -11.57
C PRO A 146 -7.80 4.97 -10.78
N PHE A 147 -6.56 4.50 -10.63
CA PHE A 147 -6.25 3.28 -9.89
C PHE A 147 -5.87 3.58 -8.44
N PHE A 148 -5.09 4.64 -8.22
CA PHE A 148 -4.56 4.98 -6.90
C PHE A 148 -5.29 6.16 -6.26
N LEU A 149 -5.69 7.16 -7.05
CA LEU A 149 -6.31 8.38 -6.53
C LEU A 149 -7.84 8.42 -6.70
N PHE A 150 -8.49 7.28 -6.96
CA PHE A 150 -9.94 7.23 -7.20
C PHE A 150 -10.81 7.64 -5.99
N LEU A 151 -10.30 7.51 -4.76
CA LEU A 151 -10.99 7.98 -3.55
C LEU A 151 -10.76 9.47 -3.30
N LEU A 152 -9.78 10.11 -3.94
CA LEU A 152 -9.41 11.50 -3.68
C LEU A 152 -10.57 12.48 -3.95
N PRO A 153 -11.33 12.40 -5.07
CA PRO A 153 -12.48 13.27 -5.30
C PRO A 153 -13.55 13.17 -4.21
N GLY A 154 -13.90 11.95 -3.83
CA GLY A 154 -14.86 11.70 -2.76
C GLY A 154 -14.34 12.19 -1.43
N SER A 155 -13.03 12.03 -1.18
CA SER A 155 -12.42 12.49 0.07
C SER A 155 -12.57 13.99 0.22
N ILE A 156 -12.61 14.74 -0.88
CA ILE A 156 -12.76 16.20 -0.95
C ILE A 156 -14.20 16.68 -0.87
N ARG A 157 -15.10 16.05 -1.62
CA ARG A 157 -16.47 16.56 -1.75
C ARG A 157 -17.47 15.94 -0.79
N TRP A 158 -17.16 14.80 -0.19
CA TRP A 158 -18.08 14.06 0.66
C TRP A 158 -17.63 14.09 2.12
N ASN A 159 -18.52 13.65 3.01
CA ASN A 159 -18.20 13.49 4.42
C ASN A 159 -17.03 12.48 4.57
N PRO A 160 -15.90 12.88 5.16
CA PRO A 160 -14.71 12.02 5.24
C PRO A 160 -14.96 10.78 6.10
N GLY A 161 -15.70 10.90 7.20
CA GLY A 161 -16.04 9.77 8.07
C GLY A 161 -16.86 8.69 7.36
N LEU A 162 -17.86 9.10 6.57
CA LEU A 162 -18.69 8.15 5.82
C LEU A 162 -17.90 7.46 4.70
N LEU A 163 -17.09 8.22 3.94
CA LEU A 163 -16.30 7.67 2.85
C LEU A 163 -15.25 6.67 3.36
N TRP A 164 -14.39 7.11 4.27
CA TRP A 164 -13.28 6.30 4.77
C TRP A 164 -13.78 5.16 5.66
N GLY A 165 -14.82 5.40 6.46
CA GLY A 165 -15.51 4.34 7.21
C GLY A 165 -16.15 3.29 6.30
N GLY A 166 -16.77 3.72 5.20
CA GLY A 166 -17.33 2.82 4.18
C GLY A 166 -16.26 2.01 3.44
N ALA A 167 -15.15 2.64 3.06
CA ALA A 167 -14.01 1.98 2.42
C ALA A 167 -13.38 0.92 3.35
N LEU A 168 -13.17 1.27 4.62
CA LEU A 168 -12.68 0.35 5.64
C LEU A 168 -13.65 -0.82 5.85
N LEU A 169 -14.94 -0.54 5.97
CA LEU A 169 -15.97 -1.57 6.11
C LEU A 169 -15.99 -2.52 4.91
N PHE A 170 -15.89 -2.00 3.69
CA PHE A 170 -15.82 -2.81 2.47
C PHE A 170 -14.58 -3.72 2.46
N ALA A 171 -13.40 -3.18 2.80
CA ALA A 171 -12.17 -3.97 2.87
C ALA A 171 -12.26 -5.09 3.92
N VAL A 172 -12.77 -4.77 5.11
CA VAL A 172 -13.01 -5.75 6.19
C VAL A 172 -14.05 -6.79 5.77
N ALA A 173 -15.16 -6.38 5.16
CA ALA A 173 -16.19 -7.28 4.67
C ALA A 173 -15.65 -8.23 3.59
N ALA A 174 -14.85 -7.73 2.65
CA ALA A 174 -14.17 -8.55 1.64
C ALA A 174 -13.21 -9.55 2.31
N MET A 175 -12.45 -9.13 3.32
CA MET A 175 -11.52 -9.98 4.06
C MET A 175 -12.25 -11.14 4.77
N PHE A 176 -13.39 -10.87 5.42
CA PHE A 176 -14.17 -11.87 6.15
C PHE A 176 -15.27 -12.57 5.34
N LEU A 177 -15.43 -12.22 4.05
CA LEU A 177 -16.39 -12.84 3.12
C LEU A 177 -16.41 -14.38 3.17
N PRO A 178 -15.27 -15.10 3.29
CA PRO A 178 -15.28 -16.56 3.37
C PRO A 178 -16.04 -17.14 4.57
N TRP A 179 -16.18 -16.39 5.67
CA TRP A 179 -16.87 -16.85 6.90
C TRP A 179 -18.38 -16.67 6.82
N PHE A 180 -18.85 -15.65 6.10
CA PHE A 180 -20.29 -15.40 5.91
C PHE A 180 -20.91 -16.33 4.86
N LEU A 181 -20.16 -16.69 3.82
CA LEU A 181 -20.62 -17.61 2.77
C LEU A 181 -20.31 -19.08 3.11
N ARG A 182 -21.00 -19.64 4.11
CA ARG A 182 -20.84 -21.03 4.58
C ARG A 182 -21.22 -22.05 3.49
N ARG A 183 -20.28 -22.93 3.14
CA ARG A 183 -20.52 -24.22 2.49
C ARG A 183 -19.88 -25.32 3.33
N ARG A 184 -20.39 -26.55 3.21
CA ARG A 184 -19.79 -27.71 3.89
C ARG A 184 -18.33 -27.85 3.42
N PRO A 185 -17.35 -27.93 4.35
CA PRO A 185 -15.96 -28.15 3.96
C PRO A 185 -15.87 -29.49 3.21
N ALA A 186 -15.03 -29.53 2.16
CA ALA A 186 -14.72 -30.80 1.51
C ALA A 186 -14.08 -31.72 2.55
N PRO A 187 -14.55 -32.96 2.71
CA PRO A 187 -14.01 -33.86 3.71
C PRO A 187 -12.54 -34.17 3.40
N ALA A 188 -11.70 -34.13 4.44
CA ALA A 188 -10.29 -34.44 4.29
C ALA A 188 -10.12 -35.94 3.99
N ILE A 189 -9.20 -36.27 3.08
CA ILE A 189 -8.87 -37.66 2.75
C ILE A 189 -8.39 -38.40 4.00
N GLU A 190 -8.83 -39.64 4.15
CA GLU A 190 -8.39 -40.57 5.19
C GLU A 190 -7.41 -41.59 4.60
N VAL A 191 -6.49 -42.07 5.45
CA VAL A 191 -5.49 -43.09 5.08
C VAL A 191 -5.79 -44.36 5.86
N ASP A 192 -5.98 -45.45 5.12
CA ASP A 192 -6.05 -46.80 5.65
C ASP A 192 -4.62 -47.28 5.98
N ALA A 193 -4.32 -47.39 7.27
CA ALA A 193 -3.00 -47.77 7.76
C ALA A 193 -2.61 -49.21 7.36
N ASP A 194 -3.60 -50.10 7.24
CA ASP A 194 -3.40 -51.52 6.91
C ASP A 194 -3.00 -51.70 5.44
N ARG A 195 -3.56 -50.87 4.56
CA ARG A 195 -3.22 -50.87 3.12
C ARG A 195 -2.01 -50.00 2.79
N CYS A 196 -1.61 -49.08 3.66
CA CYS A 196 -0.61 -48.06 3.32
C CYS A 196 0.82 -48.61 3.28
N THR A 197 1.39 -48.76 2.10
CA THR A 197 2.77 -49.27 1.92
C THR A 197 3.88 -48.25 2.18
N GLY A 198 3.56 -47.01 2.55
CA GLY A 198 4.58 -45.98 2.76
C GLY A 198 5.32 -45.50 1.49
N CYS A 199 4.85 -45.84 0.29
CA CYS A 199 5.58 -45.59 -0.98
C CYS A 199 5.76 -44.11 -1.40
N ARG A 200 5.19 -43.16 -0.65
CA ARG A 200 5.35 -41.70 -0.79
C ARG A 200 4.81 -41.03 -2.07
N LEU A 201 4.15 -41.77 -2.96
CA LEU A 201 3.56 -41.20 -4.19
C LEU A 201 2.49 -40.13 -3.89
N CYS A 202 1.61 -40.38 -2.91
CA CYS A 202 0.57 -39.44 -2.51
C CYS A 202 1.13 -38.13 -1.95
N VAL A 203 2.24 -38.20 -1.21
CA VAL A 203 2.98 -37.03 -0.69
C VAL A 203 3.58 -36.22 -1.84
N ALA A 204 4.24 -36.88 -2.79
CA ALA A 204 4.83 -36.21 -3.95
C ALA A 204 3.79 -35.53 -4.85
N ASP A 205 2.60 -36.15 -4.99
CA ASP A 205 1.55 -35.70 -5.89
C ASP A 205 0.60 -34.67 -5.26
N CYS A 206 0.63 -34.45 -3.94
CA CYS A 206 -0.22 -33.45 -3.29
C CYS A 206 0.22 -32.02 -3.67
N PRO A 207 -0.60 -31.22 -4.38
CA PRO A 207 -0.20 -29.86 -4.77
C PRO A 207 -0.37 -28.84 -3.63
N TYR A 208 -0.99 -29.24 -2.51
CA TYR A 208 -1.28 -28.41 -1.34
C TYR A 208 -0.41 -28.75 -0.12
N ASP A 209 0.58 -29.63 -0.30
CA ASP A 209 1.47 -30.04 0.79
C ASP A 209 0.71 -30.56 2.04
N ALA A 210 -0.41 -31.26 1.78
CA ALA A 210 -1.35 -31.73 2.80
C ALA A 210 -1.07 -33.15 3.28
N LEU A 211 -0.07 -33.84 2.71
CA LEU A 211 0.33 -35.18 3.10
C LEU A 211 1.81 -35.19 3.48
N HIS A 212 2.15 -35.92 4.53
CA HIS A 212 3.53 -36.19 4.97
C HIS A 212 3.65 -37.65 5.41
N LEU A 213 4.88 -38.15 5.51
CA LEU A 213 5.14 -39.46 6.10
C LEU A 213 5.52 -39.29 7.57
N ILE A 214 5.06 -40.22 8.39
CA ILE A 214 5.56 -40.46 9.74
C ILE A 214 6.06 -41.91 9.81
N ASP A 215 6.81 -42.23 10.86
CA ASP A 215 7.35 -43.57 11.12
C ASP A 215 6.73 -44.09 12.43
N PRO A 216 5.52 -44.68 12.38
CA PRO A 216 4.83 -45.16 13.58
C PRO A 216 5.46 -46.47 14.06
N GLU A 217 5.53 -46.65 15.38
CA GLU A 217 6.03 -47.90 15.98
C GLU A 217 5.11 -49.10 15.66
N ASP A 218 3.80 -48.87 15.57
CA ASP A 218 2.77 -49.91 15.42
C ASP A 218 2.17 -50.03 14.00
N ALA A 219 2.82 -49.47 12.98
CA ALA A 219 2.30 -49.55 11.61
C ALA A 219 2.76 -50.83 10.89
N PRO A 220 1.93 -51.39 9.99
CA PRO A 220 2.30 -52.55 9.15
C PRO A 220 3.51 -52.29 8.24
N HIS A 221 3.81 -51.02 7.99
CA HIS A 221 4.91 -50.56 7.14
C HIS A 221 5.70 -49.46 7.85
N PRO A 222 7.02 -49.35 7.59
CA PRO A 222 7.91 -48.42 8.31
C PRO A 222 7.56 -46.95 8.10
N HIS A 223 6.77 -46.63 7.07
CA HIS A 223 6.32 -45.28 6.78
C HIS A 223 4.79 -45.28 6.59
N LEU A 224 4.11 -44.36 7.26
CA LEU A 224 2.67 -44.15 7.14
C LEU A 224 2.39 -42.75 6.61
N ALA A 225 1.54 -42.65 5.58
CA ALA A 225 1.07 -41.36 5.10
C ALA A 225 0.01 -40.78 6.05
N VAL A 226 0.15 -39.52 6.43
CA VAL A 226 -0.80 -38.80 7.28
C VAL A 226 -1.22 -37.51 6.60
N VAL A 227 -2.51 -37.17 6.73
CA VAL A 227 -3.13 -35.99 6.12
C VAL A 227 -3.23 -34.86 7.14
N THR A 228 -2.67 -33.69 6.79
CA THR A 228 -2.92 -32.45 7.52
C THR A 228 -4.24 -31.85 7.04
N ALA A 229 -5.31 -32.11 7.79
CA ALA A 229 -6.69 -31.78 7.39
C ALA A 229 -6.89 -30.29 7.03
N ASP A 230 -6.18 -29.36 7.68
CA ASP A 230 -6.30 -27.92 7.44
C ASP A 230 -5.71 -27.45 6.09
N LYS A 231 -4.86 -28.26 5.46
CA LYS A 231 -4.30 -28.03 4.12
C LYS A 231 -5.06 -28.77 3.02
N CYS A 232 -5.80 -29.84 3.36
CA CYS A 232 -6.46 -30.71 2.40
C CYS A 232 -7.71 -30.05 1.80
N VAL A 233 -7.71 -29.78 0.49
CA VAL A 233 -8.88 -29.21 -0.22
C VAL A 233 -9.86 -30.26 -0.76
N GLY A 234 -9.66 -31.55 -0.45
CA GLY A 234 -10.54 -32.62 -0.91
C GLY A 234 -10.49 -32.90 -2.42
N CYS A 235 -9.36 -32.63 -3.10
CA CYS A 235 -9.27 -32.81 -4.56
C CYS A 235 -9.13 -34.26 -5.03
N GLY A 236 -8.85 -35.21 -4.14
CA GLY A 236 -8.71 -36.64 -4.49
C GLY A 236 -7.46 -37.03 -5.30
N ILE A 237 -6.57 -36.11 -5.68
CA ILE A 237 -5.37 -36.43 -6.50
C ILE A 237 -4.52 -37.54 -5.86
N CYS A 238 -4.39 -37.54 -4.54
CA CYS A 238 -3.66 -38.55 -3.78
C CYS A 238 -4.29 -39.95 -3.87
N VAL A 239 -5.62 -40.05 -4.00
CA VAL A 239 -6.34 -41.32 -4.23
C VAL A 239 -5.90 -41.92 -5.56
N GLY A 240 -5.92 -41.12 -6.63
CA GLY A 240 -5.44 -41.55 -7.96
C GLY A 240 -3.93 -41.82 -8.03
N SER A 241 -3.16 -41.37 -7.03
CA SER A 241 -1.72 -41.61 -6.91
C SER A 241 -1.40 -42.92 -6.17
N CYS A 242 -2.36 -43.46 -5.43
CA CYS A 242 -2.15 -44.59 -4.55
C CYS A 242 -2.32 -45.93 -5.30
N PRO A 243 -1.25 -46.72 -5.47
CA PRO A 243 -1.34 -47.99 -6.23
C PRO A 243 -2.09 -49.09 -5.46
N VAL A 244 -2.23 -48.95 -4.15
CA VAL A 244 -2.84 -49.93 -3.23
C VAL A 244 -4.19 -49.47 -2.69
N ASN A 245 -4.75 -48.38 -3.24
CA ASN A 245 -6.03 -47.80 -2.85
C ASN A 245 -6.18 -47.57 -1.31
N ALA A 246 -5.11 -47.17 -0.63
CA ALA A 246 -5.10 -46.89 0.81
C ALA A 246 -5.65 -45.50 1.19
N LEU A 247 -6.10 -44.68 0.23
CA LEU A 247 -6.63 -43.34 0.50
C LEU A 247 -8.05 -43.22 -0.01
N ALA A 248 -8.94 -42.66 0.81
CA ALA A 248 -10.36 -42.55 0.49
C ALA A 248 -11.00 -41.30 1.10
N PHE A 249 -12.23 -40.99 0.70
CA PHE A 249 -13.02 -39.96 1.38
C PHE A 249 -13.71 -40.56 2.61
N PRO A 250 -13.86 -39.79 3.70
CA PRO A 250 -14.62 -40.22 4.87
C PRO A 250 -15.98 -40.79 4.51
N GLY A 251 -16.28 -41.98 5.03
CA GLY A 251 -17.54 -42.70 4.78
C GLY A 251 -17.69 -43.29 3.36
N HIS A 252 -16.67 -43.21 2.51
CA HIS A 252 -16.66 -43.80 1.17
C HIS A 252 -15.42 -44.66 1.01
N PRO A 253 -15.53 -46.00 1.04
CA PRO A 253 -14.37 -46.87 0.91
C PRO A 253 -13.68 -46.62 -0.44
N ALA A 254 -12.35 -46.79 -0.48
CA ALA A 254 -11.55 -46.53 -1.67
C ALA A 254 -12.06 -47.32 -2.90
N ASP A 255 -12.65 -48.48 -2.65
CA ASP A 255 -13.14 -49.41 -3.67
C ASP A 255 -14.55 -49.04 -4.21
N ALA A 256 -15.30 -48.13 -3.57
CA ALA A 256 -16.64 -47.73 -4.02
C ALA A 256 -16.64 -47.14 -5.45
N LEU A 257 -15.62 -46.34 -5.79
CA LEU A 257 -15.47 -45.80 -7.14
C LEU A 257 -15.20 -46.93 -8.16
N TRP A 258 -14.48 -47.96 -7.75
CA TRP A 258 -14.18 -49.11 -8.61
C TRP A 258 -15.41 -49.98 -8.86
N GLU A 259 -16.18 -50.26 -7.80
CA GLU A 259 -17.43 -51.01 -7.88
C GLU A 259 -18.45 -50.32 -8.79
N GLU A 260 -18.67 -49.01 -8.58
CA GLU A 260 -19.60 -48.24 -9.40
C GLU A 260 -19.14 -48.17 -10.87
N THR A 261 -17.84 -47.93 -11.10
CA THR A 261 -17.29 -47.92 -12.46
C THR A 261 -17.47 -49.28 -13.13
N GLY A 262 -17.18 -50.38 -12.43
CA GLY A 262 -17.33 -51.73 -12.95
C GLY A 262 -18.78 -52.09 -13.28
N ARG A 263 -19.72 -51.72 -12.40
CA ARG A 263 -21.15 -51.91 -12.60
C ARG A 263 -21.65 -51.21 -13.86
N VAL A 264 -21.19 -49.98 -14.09
CA VAL A 264 -21.59 -49.19 -15.25
C VAL A 264 -20.89 -49.65 -16.52
N ALA A 265 -19.60 -50.01 -16.43
CA ALA A 265 -18.82 -50.56 -17.54
C ALA A 265 -19.43 -51.86 -18.11
N ALA A 266 -19.98 -52.71 -17.24
CA ALA A 266 -20.63 -53.96 -17.64
C ALA A 266 -21.86 -53.76 -18.56
N THR A 267 -22.37 -52.53 -18.69
CA THR A 267 -23.46 -52.22 -19.64
C THR A 267 -22.98 -52.03 -21.09
N GLY A 268 -21.67 -52.02 -21.34
CA GLY A 268 -21.09 -51.74 -22.66
C GLY A 268 -21.01 -50.24 -22.99
N ALA A 269 -21.34 -49.36 -22.05
CA ALA A 269 -21.30 -47.92 -22.26
C ALA A 269 -19.87 -47.38 -22.49
N VAL A 270 -19.78 -46.20 -23.11
CA VAL A 270 -18.56 -45.39 -23.09
C VAL A 270 -18.48 -44.70 -21.73
N ILE A 271 -17.41 -44.96 -20.98
CA ILE A 271 -17.23 -44.38 -19.64
C ILE A 271 -16.53 -43.03 -19.77
N VAL A 272 -17.15 -41.97 -19.27
CA VAL A 272 -16.58 -40.61 -19.26
C VAL A 272 -16.27 -40.20 -17.84
N PHE A 273 -14.98 -40.12 -17.49
CA PHE A 273 -14.54 -39.52 -16.24
C PHE A 273 -14.43 -38.00 -16.40
N THR A 274 -15.11 -37.24 -15.54
CA THR A 274 -15.06 -35.78 -15.55
C THR A 274 -15.05 -35.21 -14.14
N CYS A 275 -14.62 -33.96 -13.97
CA CYS A 275 -14.68 -33.36 -12.64
C CYS A 275 -16.09 -32.83 -12.30
N GLU A 276 -16.46 -32.80 -11.02
CA GLU A 276 -17.74 -32.26 -10.55
C GLU A 276 -18.03 -30.85 -11.08
N ARG A 277 -16.98 -30.04 -11.28
CA ARG A 277 -17.13 -28.69 -11.87
C ARG A 277 -17.56 -28.76 -13.33
N HIS A 278 -16.98 -29.66 -14.13
CA HIS A 278 -17.40 -29.87 -15.52
C HIS A 278 -18.83 -30.39 -15.56
N ASP A 279 -19.14 -31.39 -14.73
CA ASP A 279 -20.47 -31.99 -14.67
C ASP A 279 -21.55 -30.96 -14.30
N ALA A 280 -21.28 -30.13 -13.28
CA ALA A 280 -22.19 -29.06 -12.85
C ALA A 280 -22.44 -27.98 -13.92
N HIS A 281 -21.54 -27.83 -14.89
CA HIS A 281 -21.70 -26.90 -16.02
C HIS A 281 -22.32 -27.57 -17.27
N SER A 282 -22.48 -28.89 -17.28
CA SER A 282 -23.15 -29.59 -18.39
C SER A 282 -24.66 -29.49 -18.27
N LYS A 283 -25.30 -28.90 -19.29
CA LYS A 283 -26.77 -28.83 -19.42
C LYS A 283 -27.35 -29.90 -20.36
N ALA A 284 -26.53 -30.74 -20.98
CA ALA A 284 -26.95 -31.59 -22.09
C ALA A 284 -27.20 -33.06 -21.70
N GLY A 285 -28.03 -33.73 -22.50
CA GLY A 285 -28.25 -35.17 -22.43
C GLY A 285 -26.95 -35.95 -22.64
N ARG A 286 -26.75 -37.00 -21.85
CA ARG A 286 -25.48 -37.75 -21.75
C ARG A 286 -25.29 -38.81 -22.86
N GLY A 287 -26.21 -38.88 -23.84
CA GLY A 287 -26.19 -39.88 -24.91
C GLY A 287 -26.07 -41.32 -24.35
N ASP A 288 -25.35 -42.19 -25.06
CA ASP A 288 -25.00 -43.55 -24.62
C ASP A 288 -23.77 -43.57 -23.68
N SER A 289 -23.25 -42.40 -23.31
CA SER A 289 -22.08 -42.28 -22.44
C SER A 289 -22.48 -42.25 -20.97
N ALA A 290 -21.80 -43.07 -20.19
CA ALA A 290 -21.90 -43.08 -18.74
C ALA A 290 -20.89 -42.10 -18.12
N VAL A 291 -21.38 -40.95 -17.67
CA VAL A 291 -20.54 -39.92 -17.05
C VAL A 291 -20.37 -40.18 -15.55
N ILE A 292 -19.13 -40.37 -15.11
CA ILE A 292 -18.72 -40.56 -13.72
C ILE A 292 -18.05 -39.27 -13.22
N PRO A 293 -18.76 -38.43 -12.45
CA PRO A 293 -18.18 -37.23 -11.86
C PRO A 293 -17.27 -37.58 -10.68
N VAL A 294 -16.11 -36.94 -10.61
CA VAL A 294 -15.16 -37.03 -9.49
C VAL A 294 -14.76 -35.62 -9.02
N PRO A 295 -14.31 -35.40 -7.77
CA PRO A 295 -13.85 -34.08 -7.32
C PRO A 295 -12.77 -33.45 -8.21
N CYS A 296 -11.89 -34.29 -8.77
CA CYS A 296 -10.93 -33.91 -9.80
C CYS A 296 -10.64 -35.12 -10.68
N VAL A 297 -10.46 -34.92 -11.98
CA VAL A 297 -9.96 -35.99 -12.86
C VAL A 297 -8.63 -36.57 -12.39
N GLY A 298 -7.78 -35.79 -11.71
CA GLY A 298 -6.53 -36.29 -11.11
C GLY A 298 -6.72 -37.37 -10.03
N MET A 299 -7.96 -37.55 -9.53
CA MET A 299 -8.35 -38.64 -8.63
C MET A 299 -8.44 -40.00 -9.35
N VAL A 300 -8.65 -40.02 -10.65
CA VAL A 300 -8.85 -41.26 -11.41
C VAL A 300 -7.51 -41.98 -11.56
N PRO A 301 -7.31 -43.18 -10.97
CA PRO A 301 -6.09 -43.93 -11.19
C PRO A 301 -6.12 -44.59 -12.59
N PRO A 302 -4.98 -44.72 -13.29
CA PRO A 302 -4.94 -45.39 -14.61
C PRO A 302 -5.42 -46.84 -14.57
N ALA A 303 -5.24 -47.53 -13.44
CA ALA A 303 -5.69 -48.90 -13.27
C ALA A 303 -7.23 -49.01 -13.23
N LEU A 304 -7.95 -47.96 -12.77
CA LEU A 304 -9.41 -47.91 -12.82
C LEU A 304 -9.92 -47.81 -14.26
N ILE A 305 -9.26 -47.00 -15.07
CA ILE A 305 -9.56 -46.88 -16.51
C ILE A 305 -9.36 -48.22 -17.21
N GLY A 306 -8.24 -48.89 -16.94
CA GLY A 306 -7.98 -50.24 -17.45
C GLY A 306 -9.01 -51.27 -16.99
N SER A 307 -9.36 -51.25 -15.69
CA SER A 307 -10.38 -52.15 -15.13
C SER A 307 -11.77 -51.92 -15.71
N ALA A 308 -12.12 -50.67 -16.06
CA ALA A 308 -13.41 -50.39 -16.72
C ALA A 308 -13.49 -51.09 -18.09
N LEU A 309 -12.39 -51.08 -18.85
CA LEU A 309 -12.31 -51.79 -20.14
C LEU A 309 -12.36 -53.31 -19.95
N ASP A 310 -11.63 -53.85 -18.96
CA ASP A 310 -11.69 -55.28 -18.63
C ASP A 310 -13.11 -55.72 -18.21
N SER A 311 -13.87 -54.82 -17.58
CA SER A 311 -15.26 -55.03 -17.15
C SER A 311 -16.31 -54.82 -18.25
N GLY A 312 -15.89 -54.53 -19.50
CA GLY A 312 -16.79 -54.49 -20.66
C GLY A 312 -17.12 -53.10 -21.21
N ALA A 313 -16.50 -52.02 -20.73
CA ALA A 313 -16.70 -50.69 -21.31
C ALA A 313 -16.24 -50.64 -22.77
N ALA A 314 -17.04 -50.02 -23.65
CA ALA A 314 -16.70 -49.88 -25.07
C ALA A 314 -15.46 -48.99 -25.30
N ALA A 315 -15.34 -47.93 -24.49
CA ALA A 315 -14.21 -47.01 -24.47
C ALA A 315 -14.17 -46.28 -23.12
N ALA A 316 -13.02 -45.70 -22.80
CA ALA A 316 -12.88 -44.82 -21.64
C ALA A 316 -12.38 -43.43 -22.08
N HIS A 317 -13.09 -42.40 -21.65
CA HIS A 317 -12.83 -41.02 -22.00
C HIS A 317 -12.62 -40.19 -20.73
N VAL A 318 -11.63 -39.30 -20.73
CA VAL A 318 -11.37 -38.39 -19.62
C VAL A 318 -11.50 -36.95 -20.08
N VAL A 319 -12.41 -36.19 -19.46
CA VAL A 319 -12.57 -34.76 -19.74
C VAL A 319 -12.17 -33.93 -18.54
N GLY A 320 -11.11 -33.13 -18.68
CA GLY A 320 -10.59 -32.26 -17.62
C GLY A 320 -10.49 -30.79 -18.01
N CYS A 321 -10.12 -29.94 -17.05
CA CYS A 321 -9.74 -28.55 -17.32
C CYS A 321 -8.44 -28.49 -18.14
N PRO A 322 -8.22 -27.41 -18.92
CA PRO A 322 -6.91 -27.12 -19.48
C PRO A 322 -5.86 -27.01 -18.35
N PRO A 323 -4.64 -27.55 -18.54
CA PRO A 323 -3.53 -27.32 -17.63
C PRO A 323 -3.32 -25.81 -17.37
N GLY A 324 -3.04 -25.42 -16.13
CA GLY A 324 -2.87 -24.02 -15.73
C GLY A 324 -4.16 -23.29 -15.31
N ASP A 325 -5.34 -23.72 -15.78
CA ASP A 325 -6.64 -23.13 -15.38
C ASP A 325 -7.49 -24.06 -14.48
N CYS A 326 -6.95 -25.24 -14.16
CA CYS A 326 -7.64 -26.19 -13.28
C CYS A 326 -7.83 -25.61 -11.86
N ALA A 327 -9.05 -25.72 -11.32
CA ALA A 327 -9.35 -25.33 -9.95
C ALA A 327 -8.53 -26.11 -8.91
N ASN A 328 -8.20 -27.37 -9.26
CA ASN A 328 -7.38 -28.28 -8.47
C ASN A 328 -5.92 -28.34 -8.94
N ARG A 329 -5.46 -27.29 -9.63
CA ARG A 329 -4.07 -27.05 -10.06
C ARG A 329 -3.54 -28.08 -11.04
N GLU A 330 -2.96 -29.16 -10.53
CA GLU A 330 -2.10 -30.08 -11.29
C GLU A 330 -2.81 -31.39 -11.68
N GLY A 331 -4.06 -31.59 -11.23
CA GLY A 331 -4.79 -32.85 -11.43
C GLY A 331 -4.86 -33.35 -12.88
N PRO A 332 -5.34 -32.55 -13.85
CA PRO A 332 -5.37 -32.93 -15.27
C PRO A 332 -4.01 -33.37 -15.81
N ALA A 333 -2.97 -32.60 -15.51
CA ALA A 333 -1.64 -32.87 -16.03
C ALA A 333 -0.95 -34.06 -15.36
N MET A 334 -1.20 -34.28 -14.07
CA MET A 334 -0.74 -35.48 -13.38
C MET A 334 -1.38 -36.74 -13.95
N LEU A 335 -2.70 -36.72 -14.21
CA LEU A 335 -3.38 -37.84 -14.84
C LEU A 335 -2.83 -38.10 -16.26
N ALA A 336 -2.69 -37.05 -17.07
CA ALA A 336 -2.13 -37.20 -18.41
C ALA A 336 -0.72 -37.81 -18.38
N ALA A 337 0.17 -37.32 -17.51
CA ALA A 337 1.49 -37.90 -17.34
C ALA A 337 1.44 -39.38 -16.90
N ARG A 338 0.44 -39.79 -16.10
CA ARG A 338 0.24 -41.20 -15.73
C ARG A 338 -0.25 -42.06 -16.90
N LEU A 339 -1.16 -41.53 -17.73
CA LEU A 339 -1.68 -42.18 -18.94
C LEU A 339 -0.60 -42.33 -20.02
N ASN A 340 0.22 -41.29 -20.19
CA ASN A 340 1.40 -41.29 -21.06
C ASN A 340 2.59 -42.05 -20.48
N ARG A 341 2.44 -42.61 -19.27
CA ARG A 341 3.43 -43.43 -18.55
C ARG A 341 4.71 -42.69 -18.15
N GLU A 342 4.67 -41.36 -18.14
CA GLU A 342 5.72 -40.45 -17.67
C GLU A 342 5.75 -40.36 -16.13
N ARG A 343 4.59 -40.55 -15.48
CA ARG A 343 4.43 -40.49 -14.02
C ARG A 343 3.85 -41.79 -13.46
N ARG A 344 4.21 -42.14 -12.22
CA ARG A 344 3.61 -43.27 -11.48
C ARG A 344 2.31 -42.84 -10.77
N PRO A 345 1.35 -43.76 -10.53
CA PRO A 345 1.25 -45.08 -11.15
C PRO A 345 1.05 -44.94 -12.67
N ARG A 346 1.74 -45.77 -13.46
CA ARG A 346 1.72 -45.70 -14.93
C ARG A 346 0.56 -46.53 -15.47
N LEU A 347 -0.04 -46.11 -16.57
CA LEU A 347 -0.97 -46.96 -17.32
C LEU A 347 -0.28 -48.31 -17.67
N PRO A 348 -0.88 -49.46 -17.31
CA PRO A 348 -0.31 -50.76 -17.64
C PRO A 348 -0.07 -50.93 -19.14
N ARG A 349 1.02 -51.60 -19.51
CA ARG A 349 1.44 -51.75 -20.93
C ARG A 349 0.37 -52.35 -21.83
N ARG A 350 -0.49 -53.23 -21.29
CA ARG A 350 -1.58 -53.89 -22.04
C ARG A 350 -2.66 -52.92 -22.55
N TYR A 351 -2.77 -51.73 -21.96
CA TYR A 351 -3.75 -50.72 -22.37
C TYR A 351 -3.15 -49.63 -23.27
N ARG A 352 -1.95 -49.83 -23.81
CA ARG A 352 -1.27 -48.82 -24.64
C ARG A 352 -2.08 -48.46 -25.90
N GLU A 353 -2.75 -49.45 -26.48
CA GLU A 353 -3.56 -49.34 -27.70
C GLU A 353 -5.05 -49.48 -27.38
N ALA A 354 -5.42 -49.41 -26.10
CA ALA A 354 -6.81 -49.44 -25.68
C ALA A 354 -7.56 -48.18 -26.12
N PRO A 355 -8.89 -48.23 -26.28
CA PRO A 355 -9.72 -47.08 -26.65
C PRO A 355 -9.86 -46.09 -25.48
N ILE A 356 -8.75 -45.43 -25.15
CA ILE A 356 -8.65 -44.41 -24.10
C ILE A 356 -8.39 -43.06 -24.76
N SER A 357 -9.26 -42.09 -24.50
CA SER A 357 -9.17 -40.72 -25.04
C SER A 357 -9.21 -39.68 -23.93
N THR A 358 -8.63 -38.50 -24.17
CA THR A 358 -8.61 -37.41 -23.19
C THR A 358 -8.81 -36.06 -23.83
N ASP A 359 -9.68 -35.24 -23.25
CA ASP A 359 -9.91 -33.86 -23.66
C ASP A 359 -9.69 -32.87 -22.52
N TRP A 360 -8.91 -31.83 -22.79
CA TRP A 360 -8.56 -30.78 -21.83
C TRP A 360 -9.24 -29.47 -22.24
N VAL A 361 -10.49 -29.31 -21.84
CA VAL A 361 -11.38 -28.24 -22.30
C VAL A 361 -11.97 -27.43 -21.16
N SER A 362 -12.37 -26.20 -21.44
CA SER A 362 -13.11 -25.37 -20.48
C SER A 362 -14.38 -26.09 -19.99
N PRO A 363 -14.80 -25.93 -18.72
CA PRO A 363 -15.97 -26.62 -18.16
C PRO A 363 -17.26 -26.50 -18.97
N ILE A 364 -17.45 -25.40 -19.70
CA ILE A 364 -18.64 -25.15 -20.53
C ILE A 364 -18.68 -25.99 -21.83
N ARG A 365 -17.59 -26.68 -22.19
CA ARG A 365 -17.49 -27.50 -23.40
C ARG A 365 -17.58 -29.01 -23.14
N LEU A 366 -18.02 -29.43 -21.95
CA LEU A 366 -18.12 -30.85 -21.62
C LEU A 366 -18.97 -31.63 -22.65
N THR A 367 -20.15 -31.10 -23.02
CA THR A 367 -21.02 -31.75 -24.02
C THR A 367 -20.36 -31.95 -25.36
N GLN A 368 -19.60 -30.94 -25.83
CA GLN A 368 -18.87 -31.02 -27.09
C GLN A 368 -17.77 -32.08 -27.02
N ALA A 369 -17.02 -32.14 -25.91
CA ALA A 369 -15.96 -33.14 -25.71
C ALA A 369 -16.51 -34.57 -25.63
N ILE A 370 -17.70 -34.76 -25.03
CA ILE A 370 -18.36 -36.07 -25.00
C ILE A 370 -18.81 -36.51 -26.39
N GLY A 371 -19.37 -35.58 -27.18
CA GLY A 371 -19.93 -35.87 -28.50
C GLY A 371 -18.89 -36.10 -29.61
N ASP A 372 -17.70 -35.52 -29.47
CA ASP A 372 -16.58 -35.66 -30.41
C ASP A 372 -15.27 -35.85 -29.60
N PRO A 373 -15.05 -37.05 -29.05
CA PRO A 373 -13.90 -37.31 -28.19
C PRO A 373 -12.60 -37.21 -28.99
N GLY A 374 -11.75 -36.25 -28.63
CA GLY A 374 -10.42 -36.07 -29.21
C GLY A 374 -9.46 -37.20 -28.79
N GLN A 375 -8.51 -37.56 -29.67
CA GLN A 375 -7.41 -38.47 -29.28
C GLN A 375 -6.59 -37.86 -28.15
N ALA A 376 -6.04 -38.70 -27.27
CA ALA A 376 -5.29 -38.31 -26.08
C ALA A 376 -4.24 -37.21 -26.40
N ARG A 377 -4.50 -35.98 -25.97
CA ARG A 377 -3.54 -34.88 -26.06
C ARG A 377 -2.74 -34.82 -24.78
N ASP A 378 -1.44 -34.56 -24.88
CA ASP A 378 -0.59 -34.32 -23.72
C ASP A 378 -1.13 -33.14 -22.90
N ALA A 379 -1.65 -33.40 -21.69
CA ALA A 379 -1.85 -32.33 -20.71
C ALA A 379 -0.52 -32.09 -19.99
N THR A 380 0.40 -31.45 -20.68
CA THR A 380 1.62 -30.95 -20.04
C THR A 380 1.28 -29.75 -19.14
N LEU A 381 1.83 -29.73 -17.92
CA LEU A 381 1.96 -28.48 -17.15
C LEU A 381 2.98 -27.55 -17.80
N ALA A 382 3.93 -28.11 -18.56
CA ALA A 382 4.78 -27.33 -19.42
C ALA A 382 3.86 -26.56 -20.38
N PRO A 383 4.05 -25.25 -20.54
CA PRO A 383 3.33 -24.49 -21.55
C PRO A 383 3.56 -25.21 -22.87
N SER A 384 2.52 -25.88 -23.37
CA SER A 384 2.53 -26.36 -24.73
C SER A 384 2.63 -25.11 -25.56
N MET A 385 3.82 -24.86 -26.10
CA MET A 385 3.96 -24.03 -27.29
C MET A 385 3.34 -24.82 -28.44
N ALA A 386 2.03 -25.10 -28.39
CA ALA A 386 1.27 -25.09 -29.62
C ALA A 386 1.62 -23.73 -30.23
N GLY A 387 2.39 -23.75 -31.33
CA GLY A 387 3.11 -22.57 -31.84
C GLY A 387 2.24 -21.33 -31.86
N PRO A 388 2.81 -20.11 -31.80
CA PRO A 388 2.09 -18.87 -31.54
C PRO A 388 0.99 -18.67 -32.58
N THR A 389 -0.19 -19.24 -32.32
CA THR A 389 -1.41 -18.84 -32.99
C THR A 389 -1.77 -17.57 -32.24
N TRP A 390 -1.36 -16.44 -32.78
CA TRP A 390 -1.68 -15.10 -32.30
C TRP A 390 -3.21 -14.89 -32.21
N ARG A 391 -3.99 -15.69 -32.94
CA ARG A 391 -5.46 -15.62 -32.98
C ARG A 391 -6.14 -15.78 -31.60
N PRO A 392 -5.87 -16.81 -30.78
CA PRO A 392 -6.37 -16.87 -29.40
C PRO A 392 -5.76 -15.83 -28.45
N ALA A 393 -4.63 -15.21 -28.80
CA ALA A 393 -4.05 -14.10 -28.03
C ALA A 393 -4.70 -12.75 -28.35
N LEU A 394 -5.33 -12.59 -29.54
CA LEU A 394 -5.97 -11.35 -29.96
C LEU A 394 -6.95 -10.77 -28.93
N PRO A 395 -7.90 -11.53 -28.33
CA PRO A 395 -8.83 -10.94 -27.37
C PRO A 395 -8.11 -10.34 -26.16
N LEU A 396 -7.05 -11.00 -25.70
CA LEU A 396 -6.27 -10.54 -24.56
C LEU A 396 -5.33 -9.38 -24.92
N LEU A 397 -4.69 -9.42 -26.09
CA LEU A 397 -3.91 -8.28 -26.61
C LEU A 397 -4.81 -7.06 -26.84
N THR A 398 -6.02 -7.27 -27.38
CA THR A 398 -7.05 -6.23 -27.50
C THR A 398 -7.46 -5.74 -26.13
N LEU A 399 -7.63 -6.60 -25.13
CA LEU A 399 -7.93 -6.18 -23.76
C LEU A 399 -6.80 -5.34 -23.18
N VAL A 400 -5.53 -5.78 -23.29
CA VAL A 400 -4.36 -5.02 -22.82
C VAL A 400 -4.28 -3.67 -23.53
N ALA A 401 -4.47 -3.64 -24.85
CA ALA A 401 -4.48 -2.41 -25.62
C ALA A 401 -5.65 -1.48 -25.23
N LEU A 402 -6.86 -2.02 -25.05
CA LEU A 402 -8.02 -1.27 -24.59
C LEU A 402 -7.82 -0.74 -23.18
N THR A 403 -7.26 -1.54 -22.27
CA THR A 403 -6.94 -1.10 -20.91
C THR A 403 -5.85 -0.03 -20.93
N ALA A 404 -4.82 -0.16 -21.75
CA ALA A 404 -3.78 0.86 -21.91
C ALA A 404 -4.37 2.17 -22.47
N VAL A 405 -5.16 2.09 -23.54
CA VAL A 405 -5.86 3.26 -24.12
C VAL A 405 -6.81 3.88 -23.12
N LEU A 406 -7.63 3.09 -22.42
CA LEU A 406 -8.53 3.58 -21.38
C LEU A 406 -7.75 4.23 -20.24
N THR A 407 -6.62 3.64 -19.83
CA THR A 407 -5.76 4.22 -18.78
C THR A 407 -5.25 5.56 -19.25
N VAL A 408 -4.70 5.67 -20.46
CA VAL A 408 -4.24 6.95 -21.04
C VAL A 408 -5.37 7.99 -21.09
N LEU A 409 -6.56 7.59 -21.58
CA LEU A 409 -7.72 8.48 -21.67
C LEU A 409 -8.20 8.96 -20.30
N VAL A 410 -8.21 8.08 -19.31
CA VAL A 410 -8.69 8.40 -17.96
C VAL A 410 -7.63 9.13 -17.13
N THR A 411 -6.33 8.89 -17.34
CA THR A 411 -5.26 9.66 -16.69
C THR A 411 -5.27 11.14 -17.06
N GLY A 412 -5.88 11.49 -18.20
CA GLY A 412 -6.13 12.88 -18.60
C GLY A 412 -7.34 13.53 -17.92
N PHE A 413 -8.12 12.78 -17.13
CA PHE A 413 -9.26 13.33 -16.41
C PHE A 413 -8.77 14.30 -15.33
N ARG A 414 -9.10 15.58 -15.52
CA ARG A 414 -8.76 16.64 -14.59
C ARG A 414 -9.86 16.77 -13.55
N PHE A 415 -9.46 16.84 -12.30
CA PHE A 415 -10.32 17.06 -11.16
C PHE A 415 -10.03 18.43 -10.58
N ASP A 416 -11.09 19.23 -10.45
CA ASP A 416 -11.08 20.48 -9.72
C ASP A 416 -11.35 20.19 -8.22
N PRO A 417 -10.38 20.43 -7.32
CA PRO A 417 -10.56 20.24 -5.89
C PRO A 417 -11.61 21.17 -5.24
N GLY A 418 -12.16 22.15 -5.97
CA GLY A 418 -13.27 22.98 -5.51
C GLY A 418 -12.83 24.18 -4.67
N GLY A 419 -11.67 24.74 -4.98
CA GLY A 419 -11.13 25.96 -4.35
C GLY A 419 -10.45 26.90 -5.34
N SER A 420 -10.70 26.75 -6.63
CA SER A 420 -10.01 27.53 -7.67
C SER A 420 -10.74 28.82 -8.05
N ASP A 421 -12.00 29.01 -7.64
CA ASP A 421 -12.77 30.24 -7.84
C ASP A 421 -12.72 31.18 -6.63
N GLU A 422 -12.27 30.70 -5.46
CA GLU A 422 -12.19 31.45 -4.19
C GLU A 422 -10.73 31.59 -3.76
N ALA A 423 -10.43 32.63 -2.99
CA ALA A 423 -9.20 32.76 -2.23
C ALA A 423 -9.34 31.97 -0.92
N VAL A 424 -8.23 31.54 -0.31
CA VAL A 424 -8.27 30.80 0.96
C VAL A 424 -7.51 31.55 2.04
N LEU A 425 -8.10 31.65 3.24
CA LEU A 425 -7.41 32.02 4.46
C LEU A 425 -7.22 30.77 5.32
N GLU A 426 -5.97 30.34 5.49
CA GLU A 426 -5.59 29.28 6.42
C GLU A 426 -5.03 29.90 7.70
N VAL A 427 -5.60 29.53 8.85
CA VAL A 427 -5.10 29.96 10.16
C VAL A 427 -4.77 28.73 10.99
N SER A 428 -3.54 28.68 11.49
CA SER A 428 -3.08 27.65 12.42
C SER A 428 -2.54 28.25 13.71
N LEU A 429 -2.81 27.59 14.85
CA LEU A 429 -2.35 28.00 16.18
C LEU A 429 -1.94 26.78 17.01
N ASP A 430 -0.77 26.85 17.62
CA ASP A 430 -0.29 25.95 18.67
C ASP A 430 0.12 26.79 19.89
N HIS A 431 -0.75 26.87 20.90
CA HIS A 431 -0.62 27.89 21.95
C HIS A 431 -1.03 27.45 23.36
N ARG A 432 -0.27 27.85 24.37
CA ARG A 432 -0.63 27.71 25.78
C ARG A 432 -0.90 29.07 26.40
N ALA A 433 -2.05 29.18 27.08
CA ALA A 433 -2.43 30.40 27.77
C ALA A 433 -1.31 30.87 28.73
N GLY A 434 -0.90 32.12 28.60
CA GLY A 434 0.18 32.74 29.36
C GLY A 434 1.61 32.46 28.84
N VAL A 435 1.78 31.76 27.73
CA VAL A 435 3.09 31.57 27.07
C VAL A 435 3.18 32.49 25.85
N PRO A 436 4.20 33.36 25.71
CA PRO A 436 4.31 34.29 24.58
C PRO A 436 4.30 33.56 23.23
N LEU A 437 3.63 34.14 22.24
CA LEU A 437 3.71 33.70 20.85
C LEU A 437 4.96 34.27 20.20
N PHE A 438 5.57 33.51 19.30
CA PHE A 438 6.72 33.97 18.53
C PHE A 438 6.39 35.25 17.76
N GLY A 439 7.20 36.30 17.93
CA GLY A 439 7.01 37.60 17.28
C GLY A 439 6.05 38.57 17.99
N PHE A 440 5.55 38.24 19.19
CA PHE A 440 4.64 39.09 19.97
C PHE A 440 5.23 39.42 21.36
N GLU A 441 4.91 40.60 21.90
CA GLU A 441 5.31 40.98 23.26
C GLU A 441 4.68 40.06 24.34
N PRO A 442 5.31 39.90 25.52
CA PRO A 442 4.86 38.96 26.55
C PRO A 442 3.41 39.20 27.00
N PHE A 443 2.61 38.13 27.03
CA PHE A 443 1.26 38.16 27.63
C PHE A 443 1.37 38.49 29.11
N ALA A 444 0.81 39.63 29.53
CA ALA A 444 0.77 40.04 30.94
C ALA A 444 -0.35 39.31 31.70
N ALA A 445 -0.27 37.98 31.77
CA ALA A 445 -1.10 37.18 32.67
C ALA A 445 -0.31 35.96 33.14
N GLU A 446 -0.32 35.69 34.45
CA GLU A 446 0.05 34.37 34.95
C GLU A 446 -0.76 33.30 34.18
N PRO A 447 -0.21 32.10 33.93
CA PRO A 447 -0.93 31.03 33.23
C PRO A 447 -2.19 30.68 34.01
N THR A 448 -3.28 31.35 33.66
CA THR A 448 -4.60 31.06 34.19
C THR A 448 -5.07 29.83 33.44
N GLY A 449 -5.59 28.82 34.14
CA GLY A 449 -6.17 27.63 33.50
C GLY A 449 -7.42 27.91 32.65
N ALA A 450 -7.58 29.14 32.14
CA ALA A 450 -8.59 29.59 31.21
C ALA A 450 -8.30 29.05 29.81
N ARG A 451 -9.35 28.95 29.00
CA ARG A 451 -9.24 28.49 27.60
C ARG A 451 -9.04 29.71 26.71
N PRO A 452 -8.00 29.73 25.86
CA PRO A 452 -7.81 30.84 24.94
C PRO A 452 -9.01 30.93 24.00
N ARG A 453 -9.50 32.15 23.77
CA ARG A 453 -10.56 32.45 22.82
C ARG A 453 -9.95 33.08 21.57
N LEU A 454 -10.27 32.54 20.40
CA LEU A 454 -9.79 33.02 19.12
C LEU A 454 -10.96 33.62 18.33
N THR A 455 -10.76 34.83 17.84
CA THR A 455 -11.71 35.56 17.00
C THR A 455 -11.04 35.95 15.69
N ILE A 456 -11.66 35.58 14.56
CA ILE A 456 -11.19 35.86 13.20
C ILE A 456 -12.28 36.63 12.47
N GLU A 457 -11.94 37.79 11.92
CA GLU A 457 -12.84 38.68 11.20
C GLU A 457 -12.27 39.02 9.81
N SER A 458 -13.14 39.11 8.82
CA SER A 458 -12.84 39.63 7.48
C SER A 458 -13.87 40.69 7.10
N ASP A 459 -13.42 41.90 6.75
CA ASP A 459 -14.26 43.05 6.39
C ASP A 459 -15.36 43.38 7.42
N GLY A 460 -15.07 43.11 8.69
CA GLY A 460 -16.00 43.29 9.80
C GLY A 460 -17.05 42.18 9.97
N ALA A 461 -17.01 41.14 9.15
CA ALA A 461 -17.77 39.91 9.35
C ALA A 461 -16.95 38.89 10.16
N VAL A 462 -17.55 38.31 11.20
CA VAL A 462 -16.92 37.27 12.02
C VAL A 462 -16.92 35.95 11.25
N LEU A 463 -15.72 35.45 10.94
CA LEU A 463 -15.51 34.13 10.32
C LEU A 463 -15.44 33.02 11.37
N PHE A 464 -14.87 33.32 12.54
CA PHE A 464 -14.72 32.38 13.66
C PHE A 464 -14.68 33.15 14.99
N ASP A 465 -15.36 32.64 16.02
CA ASP A 465 -15.33 33.20 17.38
C ASP A 465 -15.69 32.14 18.42
N GLU A 466 -14.70 31.36 18.86
CA GLU A 466 -14.89 30.32 19.87
C GLU A 466 -13.71 30.19 20.83
N SER A 467 -13.98 29.62 22.01
CA SER A 467 -12.93 29.19 22.95
C SER A 467 -12.33 27.88 22.48
N LEU A 468 -11.02 27.87 22.27
CA LEU A 468 -10.30 26.72 21.73
C LEU A 468 -10.27 25.57 22.73
N THR A 469 -10.35 24.36 22.19
CA THR A 469 -10.25 23.14 23.01
C THR A 469 -8.79 22.84 23.32
N VAL A 470 -8.55 22.49 24.59
CA VAL A 470 -7.22 22.20 25.12
C VAL A 470 -6.91 20.72 24.91
N GLY A 471 -5.79 20.42 24.25
CA GLY A 471 -5.17 19.10 24.33
C GLY A 471 -4.26 18.76 23.16
N ARG A 472 -2.95 18.97 23.34
CA ARG A 472 -1.91 18.18 22.68
C ARG A 472 -1.76 16.84 23.39
N ALA A 473 -1.38 15.77 22.68
CA ALA A 473 -1.30 14.44 23.30
C ALA A 473 -0.16 14.31 24.32
N ASP A 474 0.93 15.05 24.08
CA ASP A 474 2.16 15.08 24.89
C ASP A 474 2.19 16.25 25.89
N GLN A 475 1.44 17.33 25.63
CA GLN A 475 1.42 18.56 26.43
C GLN A 475 -0.02 18.97 26.79
N ALA A 476 -0.43 18.62 28.01
CA ALA A 476 -1.69 19.10 28.57
C ALA A 476 -1.66 20.61 28.79
N GLY A 477 -2.73 21.32 28.43
CA GLY A 477 -2.81 22.79 28.55
C GLY A 477 -2.63 23.55 27.23
N THR A 478 -2.20 22.88 26.16
CA THR A 478 -2.02 23.47 24.83
C THR A 478 -3.31 23.45 24.01
N ALA A 479 -3.72 24.61 23.50
CA ALA A 479 -4.77 24.77 22.51
C ALA A 479 -4.21 24.63 21.10
N LEU A 480 -4.81 23.73 20.31
CA LEU A 480 -4.46 23.51 18.91
C LEU A 480 -5.63 23.98 18.03
N PHE A 481 -5.31 24.67 16.94
CA PHE A 481 -6.31 25.14 15.98
C PHE A 481 -5.76 25.06 14.55
N LEU A 482 -6.62 24.65 13.63
CA LEU A 482 -6.36 24.63 12.20
C LEU A 482 -7.70 24.74 11.47
N GLU A 483 -7.95 25.85 10.80
CA GLU A 483 -9.13 26.03 9.96
C GLU A 483 -8.79 26.74 8.65
N ARG A 484 -9.60 26.45 7.62
CA ARG A 484 -9.52 27.09 6.30
C ARG A 484 -10.83 27.78 5.99
N PHE A 485 -10.76 29.06 5.68
CA PHE A 485 -11.89 29.92 5.33
C PHE A 485 -11.82 30.30 3.86
N GLY A 486 -12.95 30.18 3.15
CA GLY A 486 -13.08 30.72 1.79
C GLY A 486 -13.27 32.23 1.83
N LEU A 487 -12.57 32.94 0.94
CA LEU A 487 -12.64 34.38 0.73
C LEU A 487 -12.96 34.67 -0.74
N GLU A 488 -13.63 35.79 -1.01
CA GLU A 488 -13.76 36.26 -2.39
C GLU A 488 -12.38 36.74 -2.91
N PRO A 489 -12.09 36.68 -4.22
CA PRO A 489 -10.84 37.26 -4.73
C PRO A 489 -10.86 38.79 -4.63
N GLY A 490 -9.87 39.39 -3.95
CA GLY A 490 -9.81 40.84 -3.76
C GLY A 490 -9.12 41.30 -2.47
N PRO A 491 -9.19 42.60 -2.15
CA PRO A 491 -8.69 43.15 -0.90
C PRO A 491 -9.65 42.86 0.26
N HIS A 492 -9.12 42.24 1.32
CA HIS A 492 -9.84 41.96 2.56
C HIS A 492 -9.11 42.56 3.76
N ARG A 493 -9.85 43.24 4.64
CA ARG A 493 -9.32 43.65 5.94
C ARG A 493 -9.50 42.51 6.93
N ILE A 494 -8.40 41.85 7.27
CA ILE A 494 -8.40 40.68 8.15
C ILE A 494 -7.95 41.12 9.54
N ARG A 495 -8.71 40.73 10.56
CA ARG A 495 -8.38 40.96 11.98
C ARG A 495 -8.44 39.63 12.74
N ILE A 496 -7.33 39.24 13.36
CA ILE A 496 -7.23 38.06 14.21
C ILE A 496 -6.92 38.50 15.62
N THR A 497 -7.76 38.09 16.56
CA THR A 497 -7.63 38.43 17.98
C THR A 497 -7.61 37.14 18.81
N LEU A 498 -6.65 37.04 19.71
CA LEU A 498 -6.52 35.96 20.68
C LEU A 498 -6.75 36.55 22.08
N ALA A 499 -7.39 35.81 22.99
CA ALA A 499 -7.59 36.24 24.36
C ALA A 499 -7.40 35.06 25.32
N ASP A 500 -6.35 35.10 26.14
CA ASP A 500 -6.11 34.10 27.19
C ASP A 500 -7.07 34.28 28.37
N ALA A 501 -7.49 35.52 28.60
CA ALA A 501 -8.52 35.90 29.56
C ALA A 501 -9.58 36.77 28.86
N PRO A 502 -10.87 36.69 29.26
CA PRO A 502 -11.97 37.41 28.60
C PRO A 502 -11.82 38.94 28.52
N ASP A 503 -11.01 39.51 29.41
CA ASP A 503 -10.75 40.93 29.57
C ASP A 503 -9.43 41.40 28.95
N GLN A 504 -8.67 40.50 28.32
CA GLN A 504 -7.37 40.80 27.71
C GLN A 504 -7.26 40.26 26.27
N PRO A 505 -7.96 40.86 25.30
CA PRO A 505 -7.79 40.52 23.89
C PRO A 505 -6.52 41.15 23.31
N PHE A 506 -5.75 40.37 22.56
CA PHE A 506 -4.54 40.77 21.85
C PHE A 506 -4.74 40.58 20.34
N VAL A 507 -4.30 41.55 19.56
CA VAL A 507 -4.39 41.49 18.09
C VAL A 507 -3.17 40.74 17.55
N LEU A 508 -3.40 39.56 16.98
CA LEU A 508 -2.35 38.77 16.34
C LEU A 508 -2.06 39.25 14.91
N PHE A 509 -3.08 39.78 14.24
CA PHE A 509 -2.95 40.30 12.88
C PHE A 509 -4.05 41.33 12.62
N GLU A 510 -3.69 42.47 12.05
CA GLU A 510 -4.63 43.44 11.52
C GLU A 510 -4.01 44.15 10.33
N ASP A 511 -4.39 43.72 9.12
CA ASP A 511 -3.97 44.38 7.89
C ASP A 511 -4.98 44.17 6.76
N THR A 512 -4.85 44.97 5.69
CA THR A 512 -5.61 44.78 4.45
C THR A 512 -4.74 44.00 3.46
N VAL A 513 -5.09 42.74 3.22
CA VAL A 513 -4.36 41.86 2.31
C VAL A 513 -5.19 41.64 1.06
N SER A 514 -4.57 41.76 -0.12
CA SER A 514 -5.20 41.37 -1.37
C SER A 514 -4.83 39.94 -1.69
N VAL A 515 -5.83 39.07 -1.85
CA VAL A 515 -5.62 37.65 -2.18
C VAL A 515 -6.26 37.37 -3.54
N ALA A 516 -5.49 36.82 -4.48
CA ALA A 516 -6.00 36.51 -5.80
C ALA A 516 -6.73 35.16 -5.83
N ARG A 517 -7.41 34.92 -6.95
CA ARG A 517 -8.07 33.65 -7.24
C ARG A 517 -7.07 32.50 -7.18
N GLY A 518 -7.34 31.47 -6.38
CA GLY A 518 -6.45 30.32 -6.22
C GLY A 518 -5.18 30.62 -5.42
N GLU A 519 -5.10 31.76 -4.73
CA GLU A 519 -4.06 32.02 -3.72
C GLU A 519 -4.58 31.70 -2.32
N ALA A 520 -3.66 31.29 -1.45
CA ALA A 520 -3.92 31.06 -0.05
C ALA A 520 -3.06 32.01 0.82
N LEU A 521 -3.72 32.77 1.68
CA LEU A 521 -3.08 33.49 2.78
C LEU A 521 -2.95 32.54 3.96
N ILE A 522 -1.72 32.26 4.38
CA ILE A 522 -1.42 31.32 5.46
C ILE A 522 -0.86 32.10 6.65
N LEU A 523 -1.53 32.01 7.79
CA LEU A 523 -1.12 32.64 9.05
C LEU A 523 -0.90 31.56 10.11
N ASN A 524 0.35 31.44 10.55
CA ASN A 524 0.78 30.42 11.49
C ASN A 524 1.26 31.06 12.79
N TYR A 525 0.67 30.64 13.91
CA TYR A 525 0.99 31.15 15.25
C TYR A 525 1.44 30.01 16.15
N ARG A 526 2.55 30.20 16.87
CA ARG A 526 3.07 29.21 17.81
C ARG A 526 3.66 29.86 19.06
N ASP A 527 3.58 29.16 20.18
CA ASP A 527 4.33 29.50 21.39
C ASP A 527 5.82 29.65 21.07
N VAL A 528 6.46 30.63 21.71
CA VAL A 528 7.91 30.61 21.91
C VAL A 528 8.20 29.34 22.69
N SER A 529 8.93 28.39 22.08
CA SER A 529 9.32 27.16 22.76
C SER A 529 9.98 27.54 24.11
N LEU A 530 9.66 26.83 25.20
CA LEU A 530 10.27 26.98 26.55
C LEU A 530 11.74 26.53 26.55
N VAL A 531 12.49 27.05 25.62
CA VAL A 531 13.86 26.75 25.32
C VAL A 531 14.58 28.06 25.61
N ASP A 532 15.60 28.00 26.47
CA ASP A 532 16.50 29.10 26.78
C ASP A 532 16.73 29.97 25.52
N PRO A 533 16.66 31.32 25.57
CA PRO A 533 16.99 32.17 24.42
C PRO A 533 18.27 31.74 23.68
N ALA A 534 19.26 31.21 24.40
CA ALA A 534 20.45 30.63 23.80
C ALA A 534 20.20 29.34 23.01
N ASP A 535 19.34 28.45 23.47
CA ASP A 535 18.96 27.25 22.74
C ASP A 535 18.03 27.57 21.55
N ALA A 536 17.19 28.61 21.65
CA ALA A 536 16.40 29.14 20.54
C ALA A 536 17.30 29.72 19.44
N GLY A 537 18.27 30.55 19.83
CA GLY A 537 19.33 31.04 18.94
C GLY A 537 20.17 29.92 18.35
N ARG A 538 20.46 28.86 19.11
CA ARG A 538 21.16 27.68 18.60
C ARG A 538 20.35 26.96 17.52
N SER A 539 19.03 26.89 17.66
CA SER A 539 18.15 26.34 16.62
C SER A 539 18.21 27.20 15.36
N LEU A 540 18.08 28.53 15.50
CA LEU A 540 18.18 29.49 14.39
C LEU A 540 19.54 29.43 13.68
N PHE A 541 20.64 29.31 14.43
CA PHE A 541 21.99 29.14 13.87
C PHE A 541 22.10 27.89 12.99
N ASN A 542 21.41 26.82 13.38
CA ASN A 542 21.47 25.50 12.75
C ASN A 542 20.41 25.26 11.65
N THR A 543 19.39 26.12 11.57
CA THR A 543 18.27 26.05 10.62
C THR A 543 18.28 27.22 9.66
N THR A 544 17.60 27.10 8.52
CA THR A 544 17.50 28.17 7.52
C THR A 544 16.38 29.12 7.91
N ALA A 545 16.66 30.02 8.86
CA ALA A 545 15.68 30.97 9.40
C ALA A 545 15.53 32.26 8.57
N LEU A 546 16.21 32.38 7.43
CA LEU A 546 16.48 33.66 6.76
C LEU A 546 15.76 33.86 5.42
N GLY A 547 14.74 33.07 5.10
CA GLY A 547 14.02 33.17 3.80
C GLY A 547 14.91 32.95 2.55
N THR A 548 16.17 32.56 2.75
CA THR A 548 17.18 32.26 1.74
C THR A 548 17.85 30.93 2.11
N SER A 549 18.49 30.27 1.15
CA SER A 549 19.04 28.92 1.30
C SER A 549 20.27 28.80 2.22
N ALA A 550 20.62 29.83 3.01
CA ALA A 550 21.83 29.87 3.82
C ALA A 550 21.57 30.20 5.32
N GLY A 551 21.54 29.19 6.19
CA GLY A 551 21.66 29.38 7.65
C GLY A 551 23.10 29.67 8.08
N CYS A 552 23.30 30.30 9.26
CA CYS A 552 24.60 30.77 9.74
C CYS A 552 25.69 29.67 9.76
N ARG A 553 25.33 28.42 10.07
CA ARG A 553 26.25 27.27 10.10
C ARG A 553 26.92 26.93 8.75
N ILE A 554 26.41 27.45 7.64
CA ILE A 554 26.97 27.20 6.30
C ILE A 554 28.25 28.01 6.14
N CYS A 555 28.27 29.23 6.68
CA CYS A 555 29.40 30.14 6.57
C CYS A 555 30.29 30.12 7.81
N HIS A 556 29.78 29.68 8.96
CA HIS A 556 30.50 29.70 10.23
C HIS A 556 30.52 28.35 10.94
N SER A 557 31.69 27.95 11.43
CA SER A 557 31.82 26.77 12.31
C SER A 557 31.73 27.14 13.79
N LEU A 558 31.36 26.16 14.62
CA LEU A 558 31.48 26.24 16.08
C LEU A 558 32.71 25.49 16.60
N ASP A 559 33.47 24.82 15.73
CA ASP A 559 34.71 24.12 16.11
C ASP A 559 35.86 25.15 16.20
N PRO A 560 36.68 25.14 17.28
CA PRO A 560 37.83 26.03 17.41
C PRO A 560 38.82 25.91 16.24
N GLY A 561 39.18 27.04 15.63
CA GLY A 561 40.16 27.11 14.54
C GLY A 561 39.69 26.54 13.19
N ARG A 562 38.40 26.23 13.04
CA ARG A 562 37.81 25.73 11.80
C ARG A 562 37.06 26.84 11.06
N ASP A 563 37.74 27.54 10.18
CA ASP A 563 37.11 28.55 9.34
C ASP A 563 36.38 27.91 8.16
N LEU A 564 35.27 28.51 7.74
CA LEU A 564 34.51 28.09 6.55
C LEU A 564 34.56 29.22 5.52
N VAL A 565 33.41 29.80 5.17
CA VAL A 565 33.33 31.01 4.35
C VAL A 565 33.71 32.23 5.21
N GLY A 566 33.22 32.27 6.45
CA GLY A 566 33.60 33.22 7.49
C GLY A 566 34.42 32.56 8.62
N PRO A 567 34.85 33.34 9.62
CA PRO A 567 35.63 32.85 10.75
C PRO A 567 34.84 31.88 11.63
N SER A 568 35.57 31.00 12.33
CA SER A 568 34.99 30.20 13.41
C SER A 568 34.39 31.09 14.51
N LEU A 569 33.19 30.72 14.96
CA LEU A 569 32.49 31.38 16.06
C LEU A 569 32.73 30.69 17.42
N ALA A 570 33.61 29.70 17.47
CA ALA A 570 34.10 29.19 18.74
C ALA A 570 34.72 30.34 19.56
N GLY A 571 34.32 30.49 20.82
CA GLY A 571 34.81 31.56 21.68
C GLY A 571 34.37 32.97 21.29
N VAL A 572 33.41 33.12 20.37
CA VAL A 572 33.02 34.45 19.87
C VAL A 572 32.42 35.33 20.96
N GLY A 573 31.74 34.77 21.96
CA GLY A 573 31.19 35.53 23.09
C GLY A 573 32.27 36.28 23.86
N SER A 574 33.40 35.62 24.14
CA SER A 574 34.55 36.23 24.81
C SER A 574 35.31 37.18 23.89
N ARG A 575 35.51 36.78 22.62
CA ARG A 575 36.27 37.57 21.65
C ARG A 575 35.57 38.87 21.26
N ALA A 576 34.25 38.82 21.06
CA ALA A 576 33.42 39.97 20.70
C ALA A 576 33.60 41.16 21.66
N ALA A 577 33.76 40.90 22.96
CA ALA A 577 33.95 41.92 23.98
C ALA A 577 35.23 42.77 23.83
N ILE A 578 36.22 42.27 23.08
CA ILE A 578 37.53 42.90 22.92
C ILE A 578 37.88 43.21 21.46
N THR A 579 37.01 42.89 20.51
CA THR A 579 37.30 43.03 19.07
C THR A 579 37.33 44.49 18.62
N VAL A 580 36.43 45.33 19.14
CA VAL A 580 36.31 46.75 18.80
C VAL A 580 36.25 47.57 20.08
N ASP A 581 37.24 48.46 20.27
CA ASP A 581 37.30 49.34 21.42
C ASP A 581 36.03 50.21 21.53
N GLY A 582 35.31 50.07 22.65
CA GLY A 582 34.13 50.88 22.96
C GLY A 582 32.79 50.23 22.64
N LEU A 583 32.75 49.02 22.07
CA LEU A 583 31.53 48.22 21.94
C LEU A 583 31.52 47.07 22.95
N SER A 584 30.35 46.80 23.54
CA SER A 584 30.12 45.55 24.27
C SER A 584 30.07 44.35 23.33
N ALA A 585 30.21 43.13 23.87
CA ALA A 585 30.09 41.91 23.07
C ALA A 585 28.73 41.81 22.34
N GLU A 586 27.64 42.18 23.02
CA GLU A 586 26.31 42.20 22.43
C GLU A 586 26.20 43.21 21.29
N GLU A 587 26.67 44.45 21.49
CA GLU A 587 26.65 45.50 20.47
C GLU A 587 27.51 45.14 19.25
N TYR A 588 28.68 44.55 19.48
CA TYR A 588 29.54 44.07 18.40
C TYR A 588 28.88 42.95 17.59
N LEU A 589 28.30 41.95 18.26
CA LEU A 589 27.61 40.84 17.59
C LEU A 589 26.40 41.32 16.82
N ARG A 590 25.60 42.24 17.39
CA ARG A 590 24.47 42.85 16.71
C ARG A 590 24.92 43.63 15.47
N GLN A 591 25.93 44.49 15.61
CA GLN A 591 26.49 45.23 14.48
C GLN A 591 27.01 44.28 13.39
N SER A 592 27.69 43.20 13.76
CA SER A 592 28.25 42.23 12.81
C SER A 592 27.18 41.49 11.99
N ILE A 593 25.94 41.39 12.51
CA ILE A 593 24.83 40.73 11.81
C ILE A 593 24.05 41.74 10.96
N VAL A 594 23.78 42.94 11.51
CA VAL A 594 22.96 43.98 10.87
C VAL A 594 23.74 44.74 9.81
N ASP A 595 24.99 45.07 10.10
CA ASP A 595 25.90 45.83 9.22
C ASP A 595 27.27 45.13 9.17
N PRO A 596 27.39 43.98 8.46
CA PRO A 596 28.57 43.12 8.51
C PRO A 596 29.85 43.77 7.99
N ASP A 597 29.75 44.82 7.17
CA ASP A 597 30.90 45.55 6.63
C ASP A 597 31.34 46.73 7.54
N ALA A 598 30.60 47.04 8.62
CA ALA A 598 31.01 48.04 9.61
C ALA A 598 32.33 47.69 10.29
N TYR A 599 32.55 46.39 10.53
CA TYR A 599 33.84 45.86 10.98
C TYR A 599 34.08 44.49 10.35
N VAL A 600 35.07 44.42 9.45
CA VAL A 600 35.49 43.18 8.81
C VAL A 600 36.71 42.61 9.53
N VAL A 601 36.57 41.39 10.07
CA VAL A 601 37.67 40.70 10.77
C VAL A 601 38.89 40.56 9.84
N PRO A 602 40.12 40.87 10.31
CA PRO A 602 41.32 40.77 9.49
C PRO A 602 41.48 39.38 8.85
N GLY A 603 41.70 39.35 7.53
CA GLY A 603 41.82 38.12 6.76
C GLY A 603 40.60 37.76 5.92
N TYR A 604 39.48 38.49 6.07
CA TYR A 604 38.27 38.30 5.27
C TYR A 604 38.00 39.52 4.36
N PRO A 605 37.54 39.32 3.10
CA PRO A 605 37.09 40.39 2.24
C PRO A 605 35.72 40.97 2.67
N ALA A 606 35.56 42.28 2.50
CA ALA A 606 34.27 42.96 2.65
C ALA A 606 33.23 42.45 1.63
N GLY A 607 31.95 42.48 1.99
CA GLY A 607 30.83 42.02 1.18
C GLY A 607 30.68 40.49 1.10
N GLN A 608 31.44 39.74 1.91
CA GLN A 608 31.37 38.28 1.94
C GLN A 608 30.22 37.74 2.80
N MET A 609 29.89 38.45 3.88
CA MET A 609 28.71 38.16 4.70
C MET A 609 27.48 38.84 4.08
N LEU A 610 26.34 38.15 4.12
CA LEU A 610 25.07 38.66 3.61
C LEU A 610 24.66 39.92 4.39
N ALA A 611 24.35 41.00 3.67
CA ALA A 611 23.78 42.22 4.25
C ALA A 611 22.24 42.15 4.29
N GLY A 612 21.60 43.02 5.08
CA GLY A 612 20.13 43.10 5.19
C GLY A 612 19.49 41.96 6.00
N LEU A 613 20.25 41.33 6.90
CA LEU A 613 19.73 40.26 7.75
C LEU A 613 18.76 40.75 8.83
N ASP A 614 18.78 42.04 9.14
CA ASP A 614 17.82 42.74 9.99
C ASP A 614 16.44 42.91 9.35
N GLU A 615 16.36 42.88 8.02
CA GLU A 615 15.09 42.82 7.29
C GLU A 615 14.55 41.37 7.22
N ALA A 616 15.43 40.37 7.35
CA ALA A 616 15.10 38.95 7.26
C ALA A 616 14.85 38.27 8.61
N LEU A 617 15.41 38.80 9.71
CA LEU A 617 15.22 38.30 11.08
C LEU A 617 14.29 39.22 11.85
N SER A 618 13.37 38.64 12.63
CA SER A 618 12.64 39.45 13.60
C SER A 618 13.60 39.97 14.69
N PRO A 619 13.28 41.10 15.35
CA PRO A 619 14.09 41.59 16.48
C PRO A 619 14.34 40.50 17.55
N ALA A 620 13.34 39.66 17.83
CA ALA A 620 13.45 38.57 18.79
C ALA A 620 14.36 37.42 18.32
N ASP A 621 14.39 37.12 17.01
CA ASP A 621 15.30 36.11 16.45
C ASP A 621 16.75 36.57 16.50
N LEU A 622 16.98 37.84 16.19
CA LEU A 622 18.28 38.47 16.29
C LEU A 622 18.76 38.43 17.75
N ASP A 623 17.90 38.77 18.70
CA ASP A 623 18.21 38.72 20.14
C ASP A 623 18.53 37.29 20.60
N SER A 624 17.78 36.29 20.13
CA SER A 624 18.01 34.88 20.45
C SER A 624 19.34 34.38 19.85
N LEU A 625 19.64 34.72 18.60
CA LEU A 625 20.92 34.40 17.95
C LEU A 625 22.11 35.01 18.68
N ILE A 626 21.98 36.26 19.12
CA ILE A 626 23.02 36.93 19.90
C ILE A 626 23.17 36.27 21.27
N ALA A 627 22.06 35.94 21.94
CA ALA A 627 22.07 35.22 23.21
C ALA A 627 22.82 33.87 23.09
N PHE A 628 22.58 33.12 22.01
CA PHE A 628 23.34 31.90 21.71
C PHE A 628 24.83 32.17 21.52
N MET A 629 25.20 33.15 20.69
CA MET A 629 26.60 33.46 20.42
C MET A 629 27.36 33.94 21.67
N LEU A 630 26.69 34.61 22.58
CA LEU A 630 27.24 35.00 23.88
C LEU A 630 27.56 33.79 24.77
N THR A 631 26.88 32.65 24.60
CA THR A 631 27.22 31.41 25.32
C THR A 631 28.50 30.72 24.82
N LEU A 632 29.03 31.15 23.67
CA LEU A 632 30.23 30.57 23.06
C LEU A 632 31.48 31.25 23.63
N GLU A 633 31.83 30.94 24.87
CA GLU A 633 33.03 31.47 25.54
C GLU A 633 34.30 30.67 25.16
N GLU A 634 35.47 31.30 25.22
CA GLU A 634 36.74 30.56 25.09
C GLU A 634 36.91 29.62 26.29
N PRO A 635 37.39 28.37 26.09
CA PRO A 635 37.76 27.52 27.20
C PRO A 635 38.91 28.19 27.97
N GLY A 636 38.63 28.59 29.21
CA GLY A 636 39.58 29.27 30.09
C GLY A 636 40.79 28.46 30.49
#